data_AF-A0A6P2ECZ7-F1
#
_entry.id   AF-A0A6P2ECZ7-F1
#
_cell.length_a   1.000
_cell.length_b   1.000
_cell.length_c   1.000
_cell.angle_alpha   90.00
_cell.angle_beta   90.00
_cell.angle_gamma   90.00
#
_symmetry.space_group_name_H-M   'P 1'
#
loop_
_entity.id
_entity.type
_entity.pdbx_description
1 polymer ?
#
loop_
_entity_poly.entity_id
_entity_poly.type
_entity_poly.pdbx_seq_one_letter_code
_entity_poly.pdbx_strand_id
1 'polypeptide(L)'
;MTKNLLEVETPEEELQKQSRAGDSIAGAASASDKPVEHPEAVTRPAARGGFGPPADPSLNLGVIGNCSFSALVDARGRVVWCCLPRFDGEPVFNALLHTGEDAGAWAIEIEDFASSKQWYEPNTAVLRTQLFDSAGQGVEITDFAPRFYSRSRYFRPLTMVRRVKPIQGTPRVRISLAPRFQWGSTPPQITRGSNHIRYVGPDFALRLNTDAPVSHVLSKQPFVLSREHNFVLGADETLMDGIADTARHFEQETIAYWRTWSKRLAIPFEWQDAVIRAAITLKMSLYEDTGAIVAAMTTSIPEAPDSQRNWDYRYCWLRDAFFVVRALNSLSEVGTMEDYLRWLANVVIGSHGEHIQPLYGIGLERELPESFVDGLSGYRGMGPVRVGNQAQEHFQHDVYGNIVLGASQAFHDHRLLSRGGVAEFPHLEAVGEQAIRVYGTPDAGMWELRTRARVHTSSALMSWAACDRLAKVARSLGLPERAAYWHGHSSRMREEILAKSWCEERQAFAESFGGHELDASILLMTEVGLIDARDPRFISTVEAMEKSLCDGPYMRRYEAADDFGKPETAFNICTFWRIDALAKIGRKAEARQIFETMLAARNPLGLLSEDTHPVTGEMWGNFPQTYSMVGIINAAVRLSAPWDSCI
;
A
#
# COMPACT_ATOMS: atom_id res chain seq x y z
N MET A 1 -8.88 -17.74 78.54
CA MET A 1 -9.10 -16.28 78.60
C MET A 1 -10.13 -15.95 77.53
N THR A 2 -11.40 -15.80 77.94
CA THR A 2 -12.15 -14.53 77.94
C THR A 2 -12.64 -14.16 76.52
N LYS A 3 -13.82 -14.64 76.08
CA LYS A 3 -15.20 -14.08 76.27
C LYS A 3 -15.44 -12.83 75.40
N ASN A 4 -16.58 -12.54 74.77
CA ASN A 4 -17.93 -13.15 74.57
C ASN A 4 -18.51 -12.52 73.25
N LEU A 5 -19.48 -13.06 72.46
CA LEU A 5 -20.89 -13.46 72.73
C LEU A 5 -21.75 -12.26 73.25
N LEU A 6 -22.99 -11.94 72.82
CA LEU A 6 -24.10 -12.59 72.10
C LEU A 6 -24.73 -11.58 71.09
N GLU A 7 -25.48 -11.89 70.03
CA GLU A 7 -26.56 -12.87 69.75
C GLU A 7 -27.97 -12.42 70.24
N VAL A 8 -29.02 -13.02 69.62
CA VAL A 8 -30.48 -12.90 69.90
C VAL A 8 -31.09 -11.61 69.29
N GLU A 9 -32.28 -11.55 68.65
CA GLU A 9 -33.47 -12.45 68.60
C GLU A 9 -34.23 -12.46 67.24
N THR A 10 -35.08 -13.47 67.03
CA THR A 10 -36.32 -13.51 66.18
C THR A 10 -37.43 -14.15 67.03
N PRO A 11 -38.70 -13.81 66.85
CA PRO A 11 -39.74 -14.87 66.88
C PRO A 11 -40.88 -14.66 65.84
N GLU A 12 -41.31 -15.71 65.12
CA GLU A 12 -42.57 -16.50 65.32
C GLU A 12 -43.85 -15.75 64.88
N GLU A 13 -44.64 -16.18 63.88
CA GLU A 13 -45.42 -17.42 63.63
C GLU A 13 -46.93 -17.28 63.96
N GLU A 14 -47.73 -18.22 63.42
CA GLU A 14 -49.11 -18.56 63.79
C GLU A 14 -50.34 -17.75 63.25
N LEU A 15 -50.91 -18.34 62.19
CA LEU A 15 -52.27 -18.94 62.14
C LEU A 15 -53.58 -18.13 61.89
N GLN A 16 -54.20 -18.53 60.75
CA GLN A 16 -55.56 -19.08 60.61
C GLN A 16 -56.81 -18.22 60.29
N LYS A 17 -57.69 -18.91 59.51
CA LYS A 17 -59.17 -18.81 59.36
C LYS A 17 -59.72 -17.72 58.42
N GLN A 18 -60.28 -18.12 57.26
CA GLN A 18 -61.70 -18.53 56.99
C GLN A 18 -62.60 -17.29 56.73
N SER A 19 -63.60 -17.27 55.81
CA SER A 19 -64.27 -18.34 55.04
C SER A 19 -65.04 -17.84 53.79
N ARG A 20 -65.20 -18.73 52.79
CA ARG A 20 -66.45 -19.15 52.06
C ARG A 20 -67.41 -18.14 51.39
N ALA A 21 -67.59 -18.33 50.08
CA ALA A 21 -68.81 -18.83 49.37
C ALA A 21 -68.36 -19.24 47.94
N GLY A 22 -68.84 -20.26 47.22
CA GLY A 22 -70.16 -20.94 47.16
C GLY A 22 -70.98 -20.33 46.01
N ASP A 23 -71.49 -21.01 44.98
CA ASP A 23 -71.51 -22.46 44.66
C ASP A 23 -71.67 -22.74 43.14
N SER A 24 -71.60 -24.03 42.79
CA SER A 24 -71.79 -24.72 41.50
C SER A 24 -72.86 -24.25 40.49
N ILE A 25 -72.74 -24.66 39.22
CA ILE A 25 -73.63 -25.63 38.52
C ILE A 25 -73.01 -26.10 37.18
N ALA A 26 -73.40 -27.30 36.70
CA ALA A 26 -72.79 -28.04 35.58
C ALA A 26 -73.38 -27.77 34.17
N GLY A 27 -72.70 -28.18 33.09
CA GLY A 27 -73.24 -28.08 31.72
C GLY A 27 -72.37 -28.61 30.55
N ALA A 28 -72.34 -29.94 30.36
CA ALA A 28 -72.17 -30.71 29.11
C ALA A 28 -71.16 -30.30 27.98
N ALA A 29 -70.15 -31.17 27.80
CA ALA A 29 -69.74 -31.84 26.55
C ALA A 29 -69.53 -31.06 25.21
N SER A 30 -68.26 -30.98 24.77
CA SER A 30 -67.68 -31.75 23.64
C SER A 30 -66.56 -31.00 22.90
N ALA A 31 -65.39 -31.62 22.74
CA ALA A 31 -64.44 -31.38 21.63
C ALA A 31 -63.25 -32.37 21.68
N SER A 32 -63.06 -33.09 20.58
CA SER A 32 -61.80 -33.64 20.04
C SER A 32 -60.58 -33.90 20.96
N ASP A 33 -60.24 -35.17 21.08
CA ASP A 33 -58.92 -35.66 21.48
C ASP A 33 -57.87 -35.41 20.37
N LYS A 34 -56.77 -34.72 20.68
CA LYS A 34 -55.51 -34.71 19.89
C LYS A 34 -54.30 -34.45 20.80
N PRO A 35 -53.13 -35.05 20.54
CA PRO A 35 -51.99 -35.02 21.47
C PRO A 35 -51.17 -33.73 21.40
N VAL A 36 -50.37 -33.50 22.44
CA VAL A 36 -49.41 -32.41 22.55
C VAL A 36 -48.25 -32.60 21.56
N GLU A 37 -48.08 -31.65 20.65
CA GLU A 37 -46.87 -31.53 19.81
C GLU A 37 -45.76 -30.78 20.58
N HIS A 38 -44.59 -31.39 20.67
CA HIS A 38 -43.37 -30.67 21.02
C HIS A 38 -42.93 -29.80 19.82
N PRO A 39 -42.34 -28.61 20.04
CA PRO A 39 -41.93 -27.75 18.94
C PRO A 39 -40.89 -28.44 18.06
N GLU A 40 -41.19 -28.53 16.77
CA GLU A 40 -40.31 -29.16 15.79
C GLU A 40 -38.93 -28.49 15.79
N ALA A 41 -37.88 -29.32 15.87
CA ALA A 41 -36.54 -28.84 15.63
C ALA A 41 -36.43 -28.41 14.17
N VAL A 42 -36.32 -27.09 13.93
CA VAL A 42 -36.09 -26.54 12.60
C VAL A 42 -34.75 -27.08 12.08
N THR A 43 -34.83 -28.16 11.31
CA THR A 43 -33.67 -28.71 10.60
C THR A 43 -33.22 -27.67 9.59
N ARG A 44 -32.17 -26.93 9.93
CA ARG A 44 -31.40 -26.15 8.94
C ARG A 44 -31.09 -27.09 7.77
N PRO A 45 -31.36 -26.69 6.51
CA PRO A 45 -30.96 -27.50 5.38
C PRO A 45 -29.45 -27.71 5.47
N ALA A 46 -29.01 -28.97 5.38
CA ALA A 46 -27.59 -29.29 5.32
C ALA A 46 -26.96 -28.45 4.20
N ALA A 47 -25.84 -27.79 4.49
CA ALA A 47 -25.12 -27.02 3.50
C ALA A 47 -24.82 -27.95 2.30
N ARG A 48 -25.18 -27.52 1.08
CA ARG A 48 -24.85 -28.27 -0.12
C ARG A 48 -23.33 -28.25 -0.26
N GLY A 49 -22.70 -29.37 0.03
CA GLY A 49 -21.24 -29.47 0.00
C GLY A 49 -20.69 -29.21 -1.41
N GLY A 50 -19.51 -28.59 -1.47
CA GLY A 50 -18.82 -28.22 -2.71
C GLY A 50 -17.96 -26.97 -2.57
N PHE A 51 -17.66 -26.36 -3.71
CA PHE A 51 -16.85 -25.14 -3.78
C PHE A 51 -17.78 -23.92 -3.92
N GLY A 52 -17.78 -23.06 -2.92
CA GLY A 52 -18.51 -21.80 -2.95
C GLY A 52 -17.96 -20.79 -3.97
N PRO A 53 -18.63 -19.64 -4.16
CA PRO A 53 -18.10 -18.55 -4.98
C PRO A 53 -16.81 -17.97 -4.35
N PRO A 54 -16.00 -17.23 -5.15
CA PRO A 54 -14.88 -16.45 -4.63
C PRO A 54 -15.27 -15.51 -3.48
N ALA A 55 -14.27 -14.99 -2.75
CA ALA A 55 -14.52 -13.88 -1.83
C ALA A 55 -14.87 -12.61 -2.61
N ASP A 56 -15.70 -11.74 -2.01
CA ASP A 56 -15.94 -10.41 -2.53
C ASP A 56 -14.63 -9.61 -2.60
N PRO A 57 -14.39 -8.78 -3.64
CA PRO A 57 -13.20 -7.97 -3.73
C PRO A 57 -13.01 -7.07 -2.50
N SER A 58 -11.79 -7.04 -1.96
CA SER A 58 -11.41 -6.18 -0.83
C SER A 58 -9.91 -5.89 -0.88
N LEU A 59 -9.43 -4.93 -0.09
CA LEU A 59 -8.00 -4.63 0.08
C LEU A 59 -7.34 -5.45 1.22
N ASN A 60 -8.03 -6.49 1.71
CA ASN A 60 -7.45 -7.54 2.55
C ASN A 60 -6.64 -8.52 1.68
N LEU A 61 -5.59 -7.99 1.07
CA LEU A 61 -4.71 -8.67 0.12
C LEU A 61 -3.27 -8.69 0.64
N GLY A 62 -2.59 -9.82 0.42
CA GLY A 62 -1.14 -9.91 0.56
C GLY A 62 -0.44 -9.62 -0.76
N VAL A 63 0.56 -8.75 -0.74
CA VAL A 63 1.48 -8.53 -1.86
C VAL A 63 2.62 -9.56 -1.84
N ILE A 64 2.94 -10.12 -3.00
CA ILE A 64 4.21 -10.81 -3.28
C ILE A 64 4.90 -10.14 -4.47
N GLY A 65 6.22 -10.17 -4.52
CA GLY A 65 6.99 -9.55 -5.61
C GLY A 65 8.49 -9.72 -5.45
N ASN A 66 9.23 -9.38 -6.52
CA ASN A 66 10.69 -9.58 -6.58
C ASN A 66 11.45 -8.40 -7.22
N CYS A 67 10.86 -7.20 -7.22
CA CYS A 67 11.40 -5.99 -7.84
C CYS A 67 11.47 -6.04 -9.40
N SER A 68 10.80 -7.00 -10.02
CA SER A 68 10.52 -7.01 -11.47
C SER A 68 9.02 -7.02 -11.77
N PHE A 69 8.24 -7.72 -10.95
CA PHE A 69 6.78 -7.66 -10.94
C PHE A 69 6.24 -7.85 -9.52
N SER A 70 4.93 -7.69 -9.36
CA SER A 70 4.19 -8.00 -8.13
C SER A 70 2.84 -8.66 -8.43
N ALA A 71 2.29 -9.36 -7.44
CA ALA A 71 0.95 -9.91 -7.47
C ALA A 71 0.24 -9.76 -6.12
N LEU A 72 -1.08 -9.66 -6.14
CA LEU A 72 -1.93 -9.54 -4.94
C LEU A 72 -2.75 -10.81 -4.75
N VAL A 73 -2.73 -11.34 -3.53
CA VAL A 73 -3.35 -12.60 -3.11
C VAL A 73 -4.40 -12.30 -2.05
N ASP A 74 -5.64 -12.76 -2.24
CA ASP A 74 -6.71 -12.57 -1.26
C ASP A 74 -6.58 -13.49 -0.04
N ALA A 75 -7.40 -13.25 0.98
CA ALA A 75 -7.45 -14.04 2.21
C ALA A 75 -7.84 -15.52 2.02
N ARG A 76 -8.30 -15.94 0.83
CA ARG A 76 -8.58 -17.34 0.48
C ARG A 76 -7.50 -17.95 -0.44
N GLY A 77 -6.39 -17.26 -0.66
CA GLY A 77 -5.30 -17.76 -1.49
C GLY A 77 -5.59 -17.69 -3.00
N ARG A 78 -6.44 -16.76 -3.46
CA ARG A 78 -6.61 -16.45 -4.88
C ARG A 78 -5.71 -15.29 -5.26
N VAL A 79 -4.87 -15.47 -6.28
CA VAL A 79 -4.19 -14.35 -6.94
C VAL A 79 -5.23 -13.61 -7.77
N VAL A 80 -5.51 -12.36 -7.41
CA VAL A 80 -6.58 -11.53 -7.99
C VAL A 80 -6.06 -10.38 -8.85
N TRP A 81 -4.79 -10.01 -8.68
CA TRP A 81 -4.12 -8.98 -9.47
C TRP A 81 -2.67 -9.39 -9.75
N CYS A 82 -2.22 -9.26 -11.00
CA CYS A 82 -0.82 -9.46 -11.39
C CYS A 82 -0.59 -8.85 -12.78
N CYS A 83 0.23 -7.81 -12.88
CA CYS A 83 0.66 -7.24 -14.16
C CYS A 83 1.95 -7.93 -14.63
N LEU A 84 2.03 -8.25 -15.92
CA LEU A 84 3.22 -8.83 -16.54
C LEU A 84 3.45 -8.22 -17.94
N PRO A 85 4.70 -8.10 -18.41
CA PRO A 85 5.95 -8.46 -17.72
C PRO A 85 6.40 -7.44 -16.66
N ARG A 86 5.76 -6.27 -16.58
CA ARG A 86 6.09 -5.15 -15.69
C ARG A 86 4.89 -4.73 -14.82
N PHE A 87 5.14 -3.89 -13.81
CA PHE A 87 4.09 -3.27 -12.98
C PHE A 87 3.02 -2.52 -13.79
N ASP A 88 3.45 -1.75 -14.79
CA ASP A 88 2.60 -0.96 -15.69
C ASP A 88 2.07 -1.76 -16.91
N GLY A 89 2.51 -3.01 -17.07
CA GLY A 89 2.02 -3.93 -18.11
C GLY A 89 0.57 -4.39 -17.90
N GLU A 90 0.05 -5.19 -18.81
CA GLU A 90 -1.34 -5.65 -18.71
C GLU A 90 -1.55 -6.65 -17.55
N PRO A 91 -2.71 -6.62 -16.87
CA PRO A 91 -3.03 -7.56 -15.81
C PRO A 91 -3.40 -8.95 -16.37
N VAL A 92 -2.52 -9.94 -16.19
CA VAL A 92 -2.83 -11.35 -16.50
C VAL A 92 -3.83 -11.96 -15.52
N PHE A 93 -3.88 -11.41 -14.31
CA PHE A 93 -4.96 -11.59 -13.34
C PHE A 93 -5.55 -10.22 -13.04
N ASN A 94 -6.87 -10.09 -13.23
CA ASN A 94 -7.60 -8.82 -13.19
C ASN A 94 -8.88 -8.88 -12.34
N ALA A 95 -9.11 -9.97 -11.61
CA ALA A 95 -10.28 -10.17 -10.74
C ALA A 95 -10.43 -9.16 -9.59
N LEU A 96 -9.42 -8.32 -9.32
CA LEU A 96 -9.57 -7.14 -8.47
C LEU A 96 -10.46 -6.05 -9.08
N LEU A 97 -10.42 -5.90 -10.42
CA LEU A 97 -11.16 -4.89 -11.20
C LEU A 97 -12.24 -5.50 -12.12
N HIS A 98 -12.54 -6.80 -11.97
CA HIS A 98 -13.54 -7.49 -12.76
C HIS A 98 -14.39 -8.43 -11.91
N THR A 99 -15.70 -8.23 -11.93
CA THR A 99 -16.68 -9.04 -11.20
C THR A 99 -17.23 -10.23 -12.01
N GLY A 100 -16.90 -10.34 -13.30
CA GLY A 100 -17.36 -11.40 -14.19
C GLY A 100 -16.76 -12.79 -13.89
N GLU A 101 -17.45 -13.86 -14.28
CA GLU A 101 -16.96 -15.25 -14.14
C GLU A 101 -15.71 -15.53 -14.98
N ASP A 102 -15.48 -14.73 -16.01
CA ASP A 102 -14.33 -14.76 -16.90
C ASP A 102 -13.11 -13.98 -16.35
N ALA A 103 -13.22 -13.37 -15.16
CA ALA A 103 -12.13 -12.65 -14.50
C ALA A 103 -10.86 -13.50 -14.35
N GLY A 104 -9.74 -12.93 -14.79
CA GLY A 104 -8.43 -13.55 -14.71
C GLY A 104 -7.97 -13.72 -13.27
N ALA A 105 -7.69 -14.95 -12.85
CA ALA A 105 -7.25 -15.27 -11.50
C ALA A 105 -6.54 -16.62 -11.39
N TRP A 106 -5.86 -16.84 -10.26
CA TRP A 106 -5.30 -18.13 -9.88
C TRP A 106 -5.66 -18.53 -8.44
N ALA A 107 -6.57 -19.49 -8.28
CA ALA A 107 -7.03 -20.00 -6.99
C ALA A 107 -6.53 -21.42 -6.71
N ILE A 108 -6.23 -21.66 -5.43
CA ILE A 108 -6.16 -22.99 -4.81
C ILE A 108 -7.34 -23.04 -3.83
N GLU A 109 -8.34 -23.85 -4.13
CA GLU A 109 -9.61 -23.86 -3.40
C GLU A 109 -9.72 -25.15 -2.59
N ILE A 110 -10.23 -25.09 -1.37
CA ILE A 110 -10.62 -26.27 -0.59
C ILE A 110 -12.15 -26.47 -0.71
N GLU A 111 -12.58 -27.72 -0.85
CA GLU A 111 -14.00 -28.10 -0.81
C GLU A 111 -14.56 -27.77 0.59
N ASP A 112 -15.81 -27.32 0.69
CA ASP A 112 -16.47 -26.99 1.96
C ASP A 112 -15.72 -25.96 2.84
N PHE A 113 -15.05 -24.99 2.20
CA PHE A 113 -14.32 -23.89 2.85
C PHE A 113 -15.12 -23.23 3.99
N ALA A 114 -14.52 -23.23 5.19
CA ALA A 114 -15.11 -22.63 6.39
C ALA A 114 -14.28 -21.47 6.96
N SER A 115 -12.95 -21.51 6.87
CA SER A 115 -12.10 -20.44 7.41
C SER A 115 -10.71 -20.41 6.77
N SER A 116 -10.03 -19.26 6.88
CA SER A 116 -8.63 -19.10 6.49
C SER A 116 -7.82 -18.33 7.50
N LYS A 117 -6.50 -18.49 7.43
CA LYS A 117 -5.51 -17.72 8.17
C LYS A 117 -4.37 -17.36 7.22
N GLN A 118 -4.01 -16.09 7.14
CA GLN A 118 -2.97 -15.61 6.24
C GLN A 118 -1.96 -14.77 7.01
N TRP A 119 -0.67 -14.97 6.74
CA TRP A 119 0.42 -14.21 7.35
C TRP A 119 1.68 -14.27 6.46
N TYR A 120 2.61 -13.35 6.68
CA TYR A 120 3.93 -13.43 6.07
C TYR A 120 4.90 -14.24 6.92
N GLU A 121 5.74 -15.05 6.27
CA GLU A 121 6.91 -15.65 6.90
C GLU A 121 7.79 -14.52 7.49
N PRO A 122 8.14 -14.55 8.80
CA PRO A 122 8.73 -13.40 9.48
C PRO A 122 9.96 -12.82 8.78
N ASN A 123 9.95 -11.48 8.63
CA ASN A 123 10.97 -10.67 7.96
C ASN A 123 11.16 -11.02 6.47
N THR A 124 10.08 -11.39 5.76
CA THR A 124 10.10 -11.68 4.32
C THR A 124 8.90 -11.14 3.53
N ALA A 125 8.96 -11.30 2.20
CA ALA A 125 7.82 -11.18 1.29
C ALA A 125 7.21 -12.54 0.87
N VAL A 126 7.47 -13.62 1.63
CA VAL A 126 6.87 -14.94 1.39
C VAL A 126 5.56 -15.04 2.18
N LEU A 127 4.46 -15.26 1.48
CA LEU A 127 3.11 -15.30 2.05
C LEU A 127 2.70 -16.74 2.34
N ARG A 128 2.12 -17.00 3.51
CA ARG A 128 1.51 -18.28 3.88
C ARG A 128 0.00 -18.08 4.02
N THR A 129 -0.79 -18.95 3.40
CA THR A 129 -2.25 -18.98 3.53
C THR A 129 -2.70 -20.39 3.91
N GLN A 130 -3.30 -20.55 5.07
CA GLN A 130 -3.97 -21.78 5.49
C GLN A 130 -5.46 -21.67 5.20
N LEU A 131 -6.05 -22.72 4.63
CA LEU A 131 -7.49 -22.85 4.40
C LEU A 131 -7.99 -24.11 5.13
N PHE A 132 -9.14 -24.01 5.77
CA PHE A 132 -9.79 -25.11 6.48
C PHE A 132 -11.23 -25.31 5.99
N ASP A 133 -11.65 -26.56 5.86
CA ASP A 133 -13.03 -26.93 5.55
C ASP A 133 -13.91 -27.05 6.81
N SER A 134 -15.22 -27.25 6.61
CA SER A 134 -16.17 -27.40 7.73
C SER A 134 -15.97 -28.65 8.60
N ALA A 135 -15.16 -29.62 8.15
CA ALA A 135 -14.79 -30.81 8.90
C ALA A 135 -13.40 -30.66 9.59
N GLY A 136 -12.73 -29.52 9.41
CA GLY A 136 -11.41 -29.25 9.96
C GLY A 136 -10.25 -29.88 9.18
N GLN A 137 -10.44 -30.34 7.94
CA GLN A 137 -9.32 -30.65 7.05
C GLN A 137 -8.62 -29.35 6.67
N GLY A 138 -7.29 -29.39 6.50
CA GLY A 138 -6.49 -28.19 6.33
C GLY A 138 -5.42 -28.30 5.24
N VAL A 139 -5.28 -27.25 4.44
CA VAL A 139 -4.22 -27.06 3.42
C VAL A 139 -3.46 -25.77 3.70
N GLU A 140 -2.14 -25.78 3.52
CA GLU A 140 -1.30 -24.59 3.52
C GLU A 140 -0.73 -24.32 2.13
N ILE A 141 -0.87 -23.07 1.70
CA ILE A 141 -0.37 -22.51 0.45
C ILE A 141 0.79 -21.57 0.81
N THR A 142 1.91 -21.69 0.10
CA THR A 142 3.04 -20.76 0.20
C THR A 142 3.22 -20.05 -1.13
N ASP A 143 3.07 -18.74 -1.13
CA ASP A 143 3.07 -17.88 -2.31
C ASP A 143 4.26 -16.92 -2.27
N PHE A 144 5.07 -16.90 -3.33
CA PHE A 144 6.20 -15.96 -3.46
C PHE A 144 6.67 -15.79 -4.91
N ALA A 145 7.36 -14.68 -5.17
CA ALA A 145 8.16 -14.48 -6.37
C ALA A 145 9.64 -14.68 -6.02
N PRO A 146 10.43 -15.52 -6.74
CA PRO A 146 11.81 -15.78 -6.38
C PRO A 146 12.67 -14.51 -6.43
N ARG A 147 13.43 -14.26 -5.35
CA ARG A 147 14.42 -13.18 -5.28
C ARG A 147 15.63 -13.59 -4.44
N PHE A 148 16.81 -13.76 -5.06
CA PHE A 148 18.06 -14.05 -4.36
C PHE A 148 19.29 -13.70 -5.20
N TYR A 149 20.51 -13.82 -4.65
CA TYR A 149 21.74 -13.56 -5.41
C TYR A 149 22.30 -14.87 -5.98
N SER A 150 22.48 -14.94 -7.30
CA SER A 150 22.99 -16.14 -7.99
C SER A 150 23.69 -15.76 -9.29
N ARG A 151 24.76 -16.50 -9.65
CA ARG A 151 25.56 -16.27 -10.87
C ARG A 151 25.97 -14.80 -11.04
N SER A 152 26.48 -14.22 -9.94
CA SER A 152 26.97 -12.83 -9.82
C SER A 152 25.93 -11.72 -10.09
N ARG A 153 24.63 -12.01 -10.01
CA ARG A 153 23.54 -11.04 -10.14
C ARG A 153 22.39 -11.34 -9.18
N TYR A 154 21.45 -10.42 -9.04
CA TYR A 154 20.15 -10.77 -8.44
C TYR A 154 19.33 -11.58 -9.45
N PHE A 155 18.94 -12.78 -9.04
CA PHE A 155 17.97 -13.63 -9.71
C PHE A 155 16.57 -13.19 -9.28
N ARG A 156 15.84 -12.59 -10.22
CA ARG A 156 14.47 -12.05 -10.07
C ARG A 156 13.63 -12.36 -11.33
N PRO A 157 13.35 -13.63 -11.62
CA PRO A 157 12.65 -14.04 -12.84
C PRO A 157 11.20 -13.55 -12.85
N LEU A 158 10.59 -13.46 -14.03
CA LEU A 158 9.14 -13.34 -14.19
C LEU A 158 8.49 -14.68 -13.87
N THR A 159 8.43 -15.02 -12.58
CA THR A 159 7.96 -16.32 -12.09
C THR A 159 7.36 -16.17 -10.71
N MET A 160 6.20 -16.79 -10.51
CA MET A 160 5.50 -16.96 -9.26
C MET A 160 5.53 -18.45 -8.88
N VAL A 161 5.88 -18.73 -7.64
CA VAL A 161 5.90 -20.09 -7.10
C VAL A 161 4.80 -20.23 -6.07
N ARG A 162 4.04 -21.33 -6.18
CA ARG A 162 3.05 -21.75 -5.19
C ARG A 162 3.34 -23.16 -4.75
N ARG A 163 3.51 -23.37 -3.44
CA ARG A 163 3.70 -24.71 -2.83
C ARG A 163 2.50 -25.01 -1.94
N VAL A 164 1.82 -26.12 -2.22
CA VAL A 164 0.52 -26.45 -1.62
C VAL A 164 0.63 -27.81 -0.93
N LYS A 165 0.49 -27.86 0.40
CA LYS A 165 0.64 -29.10 1.19
C LYS A 165 -0.57 -29.32 2.11
N PRO A 166 -0.97 -30.58 2.36
CA PRO A 166 -1.93 -30.87 3.42
C PRO A 166 -1.26 -30.61 4.77
N ILE A 167 -2.00 -30.00 5.70
CA ILE A 167 -1.55 -29.77 7.09
C ILE A 167 -2.43 -30.49 8.11
N GLN A 168 -3.67 -30.84 7.74
CA GLN A 168 -4.58 -31.59 8.60
C GLN A 168 -5.46 -32.53 7.78
N GLY A 169 -5.38 -33.83 8.12
CA GLY A 169 -6.18 -34.90 7.53
C GLY A 169 -6.08 -35.07 6.01
N THR A 170 -7.19 -35.03 5.30
CA THR A 170 -7.29 -35.46 3.88
C THR A 170 -8.13 -34.48 3.05
N PRO A 171 -7.69 -33.21 2.89
CA PRO A 171 -8.47 -32.17 2.23
C PRO A 171 -8.64 -32.46 0.73
N ARG A 172 -9.81 -32.11 0.20
CA ARG A 172 -10.11 -32.12 -1.23
C ARG A 172 -9.96 -30.71 -1.78
N VAL A 173 -9.19 -30.58 -2.85
CA VAL A 173 -8.82 -29.27 -3.42
C VAL A 173 -9.14 -29.19 -4.91
N ARG A 174 -9.38 -27.96 -5.38
CA ARG A 174 -9.54 -27.59 -6.79
C ARG A 174 -8.49 -26.55 -7.16
N ILE A 175 -7.88 -26.69 -8.32
CA ILE A 175 -6.93 -25.74 -8.88
C ILE A 175 -7.63 -25.02 -10.03
N SER A 176 -7.77 -23.69 -9.93
CA SER A 176 -8.35 -22.87 -11.00
C SER A 176 -7.35 -21.81 -11.40
N LEU A 177 -6.66 -22.03 -12.53
CA LEU A 177 -5.75 -21.07 -13.16
C LEU A 177 -6.35 -20.61 -14.49
N ALA A 178 -6.74 -19.34 -14.53
CA ALA A 178 -7.31 -18.68 -15.71
C ALA A 178 -6.61 -17.33 -15.91
N PRO A 179 -5.43 -17.27 -16.57
CA PRO A 179 -4.87 -16.02 -17.01
C PRO A 179 -5.71 -15.42 -18.16
N ARG A 180 -5.59 -14.11 -18.35
CA ARG A 180 -6.13 -13.36 -19.48
C ARG A 180 -5.06 -12.49 -20.12
N PHE A 181 -5.33 -12.00 -21.32
CA PHE A 181 -4.52 -11.02 -22.05
C PHE A 181 -5.42 -9.91 -22.58
N GLN A 182 -4.84 -8.81 -23.07
CA GLN A 182 -5.55 -7.66 -23.63
C GLN A 182 -6.61 -7.14 -22.64
N TRP A 183 -6.12 -6.83 -21.44
CA TRP A 183 -6.91 -6.36 -20.30
C TRP A 183 -8.08 -7.25 -19.87
N GLY A 184 -8.11 -8.54 -20.24
CA GLY A 184 -9.20 -9.46 -19.91
C GLY A 184 -9.91 -10.02 -21.14
N SER A 185 -9.93 -9.25 -22.23
CA SER A 185 -10.72 -9.55 -23.42
C SER A 185 -10.31 -10.83 -24.16
N THR A 186 -9.03 -11.21 -24.09
CA THR A 186 -8.48 -12.35 -24.83
C THR A 186 -8.15 -13.53 -23.90
N PRO A 187 -8.82 -14.69 -24.04
CA PRO A 187 -8.44 -15.92 -23.35
C PRO A 187 -7.20 -16.56 -24.00
N PRO A 188 -6.39 -17.31 -23.22
CA PRO A 188 -5.21 -18.01 -23.72
C PRO A 188 -5.55 -19.14 -24.70
N GLN A 189 -4.73 -19.32 -25.75
CA GLN A 189 -4.61 -20.63 -26.39
C GLN A 189 -3.83 -21.55 -25.46
N ILE A 190 -4.39 -22.73 -25.14
CA ILE A 190 -3.79 -23.66 -24.19
C ILE A 190 -3.08 -24.81 -24.92
N THR A 191 -1.82 -25.06 -24.57
CA THR A 191 -1.08 -26.29 -24.93
C THR A 191 -0.50 -26.95 -23.68
N ARG A 192 -0.12 -28.23 -23.74
CA ARG A 192 0.35 -28.98 -22.55
C ARG A 192 1.40 -30.04 -22.88
N GLY A 193 2.27 -30.30 -21.92
CA GLY A 193 3.12 -31.49 -21.87
C GLY A 193 2.69 -32.46 -20.77
N SER A 194 3.59 -33.36 -20.36
CA SER A 194 3.37 -34.31 -19.26
C SER A 194 3.34 -33.66 -17.87
N ASN A 195 4.05 -32.55 -17.70
CA ASN A 195 4.30 -31.87 -16.42
C ASN A 195 4.10 -30.34 -16.49
N HIS A 196 3.54 -29.83 -17.59
CA HIS A 196 3.38 -28.39 -17.79
C HIS A 196 2.18 -28.02 -18.67
N ILE A 197 1.69 -26.80 -18.49
CA ILE A 197 0.65 -26.15 -19.28
C ILE A 197 1.21 -24.82 -19.78
N ARG A 198 0.98 -24.48 -21.05
CA ARG A 198 1.30 -23.18 -21.64
C ARG A 198 0.01 -22.45 -21.96
N TYR A 199 -0.06 -21.19 -21.55
CA TYR A 199 -1.13 -20.25 -21.81
C TYR A 199 -0.57 -19.19 -22.75
N VAL A 200 -0.86 -19.33 -24.04
CA VAL A 200 -0.29 -18.50 -25.11
C VAL A 200 -1.25 -17.33 -25.37
N GLY A 201 -0.75 -16.11 -25.18
CA GLY A 201 -1.42 -14.87 -25.55
C GLY A 201 -0.86 -14.30 -26.86
N PRO A 202 -1.30 -13.10 -27.26
CA PRO A 202 -0.83 -12.43 -28.48
C PRO A 202 0.67 -12.09 -28.41
N ASP A 203 1.10 -11.44 -27.32
CA ASP A 203 2.45 -10.86 -27.22
C ASP A 203 3.42 -11.71 -26.39
N PHE A 204 2.91 -12.56 -25.50
CA PHE A 204 3.73 -13.48 -24.70
C PHE A 204 2.97 -14.75 -24.28
N ALA A 205 3.72 -15.76 -23.82
CA ALA A 205 3.19 -16.99 -23.28
C ALA A 205 3.61 -17.17 -21.82
N LEU A 206 2.69 -17.67 -21.00
CA LEU A 206 2.96 -18.11 -19.63
C LEU A 206 3.02 -19.64 -19.58
N ARG A 207 4.01 -20.18 -18.86
CA ARG A 207 4.11 -21.61 -18.59
C ARG A 207 3.93 -21.89 -17.10
N LEU A 208 2.98 -22.77 -16.80
CA LEU A 208 2.88 -23.46 -15.52
C LEU A 208 3.65 -24.77 -15.62
N ASN A 209 4.72 -24.93 -14.85
CA ASN A 209 5.31 -26.24 -14.53
C ASN A 209 4.69 -26.75 -13.22
N THR A 210 4.22 -28.00 -13.18
CA THR A 210 3.61 -28.58 -11.97
C THR A 210 3.80 -30.08 -11.83
N ASP A 211 3.94 -30.54 -10.59
CA ASP A 211 3.95 -31.97 -10.22
C ASP A 211 2.55 -32.51 -9.84
N ALA A 212 1.51 -31.68 -10.00
CA ALA A 212 0.10 -32.06 -9.90
C ALA A 212 -0.42 -32.66 -11.22
N PRO A 213 -1.51 -33.45 -11.22
CA PRO A 213 -2.08 -34.00 -12.44
C PRO A 213 -2.55 -32.89 -13.40
N VAL A 214 -1.83 -32.71 -14.51
CA VAL A 214 -2.11 -31.69 -15.55
C VAL A 214 -3.55 -31.80 -16.07
N SER A 215 -4.11 -33.01 -16.15
CA SER A 215 -5.52 -33.24 -16.48
C SER A 215 -6.47 -32.57 -15.48
N HIS A 216 -6.22 -32.69 -14.18
CA HIS A 216 -7.09 -32.12 -13.15
C HIS A 216 -7.03 -30.59 -13.12
N VAL A 217 -5.84 -30.01 -13.31
CA VAL A 217 -5.66 -28.54 -13.37
C VAL A 217 -6.44 -27.96 -14.56
N LEU A 218 -6.39 -28.61 -15.73
CA LEU A 218 -7.10 -28.14 -16.93
C LEU A 218 -8.61 -28.31 -16.86
N SER A 219 -9.10 -29.41 -16.30
CA SER A 219 -10.55 -29.64 -16.14
C SER A 219 -11.14 -29.01 -14.88
N LYS A 220 -10.32 -28.34 -14.05
CA LYS A 220 -10.67 -27.89 -12.70
C LYS A 220 -11.28 -29.01 -11.84
N GLN A 221 -10.85 -30.25 -12.06
CA GLN A 221 -11.37 -31.43 -11.36
C GLN A 221 -10.91 -31.43 -9.89
N PRO A 222 -11.81 -31.50 -8.90
CA PRO A 222 -11.43 -31.66 -7.50
C PRO A 222 -10.74 -33.00 -7.25
N PHE A 223 -9.68 -32.99 -6.42
CA PHE A 223 -8.93 -34.18 -6.04
C PHE A 223 -8.41 -34.10 -4.59
N VAL A 224 -8.06 -35.26 -4.02
CA VAL A 224 -7.49 -35.35 -2.66
C VAL A 224 -6.03 -34.90 -2.68
N LEU A 225 -5.68 -33.94 -1.82
CA LEU A 225 -4.32 -33.48 -1.62
C LEU A 225 -3.59 -34.43 -0.64
N SER A 226 -3.01 -35.50 -1.16
CA SER A 226 -2.33 -36.54 -0.36
C SER A 226 -0.85 -36.25 -0.06
N ARG A 227 -0.25 -35.29 -0.78
CA ARG A 227 1.14 -34.84 -0.62
C ARG A 227 1.27 -33.36 -1.00
N GLU A 228 2.45 -32.79 -0.79
CA GLU A 228 2.78 -31.48 -1.35
C GLU A 228 2.72 -31.52 -2.88
N HIS A 229 2.11 -30.48 -3.47
CA HIS A 229 2.14 -30.16 -4.88
C HIS A 229 2.77 -28.80 -5.13
N ASN A 230 3.60 -28.72 -6.16
CA ASN A 230 4.35 -27.52 -6.52
C ASN A 230 3.89 -26.97 -7.87
N PHE A 231 3.83 -25.64 -7.95
CA PHE A 231 3.39 -24.90 -9.13
C PHE A 231 4.35 -23.74 -9.37
N VAL A 232 4.93 -23.68 -10.57
CA VAL A 232 5.86 -22.63 -10.99
C VAL A 232 5.31 -22.00 -12.27
N LEU A 233 4.69 -20.83 -12.14
CA LEU A 233 4.07 -20.10 -13.24
C LEU A 233 4.95 -18.91 -13.61
N GLY A 234 5.38 -18.82 -14.87
CA GLY A 234 6.22 -17.71 -15.32
C GLY A 234 6.33 -17.62 -16.84
N ALA A 235 7.41 -16.99 -17.30
CA ALA A 235 7.82 -17.04 -18.71
C ALA A 235 7.88 -18.49 -19.25
N ASP A 236 7.79 -18.65 -20.58
CA ASP A 236 7.70 -19.96 -21.25
C ASP A 236 9.04 -20.72 -21.32
N GLU A 237 9.68 -20.87 -20.17
CA GLU A 237 10.98 -21.52 -19.98
C GLU A 237 10.81 -22.94 -19.43
N THR A 238 11.75 -23.84 -19.74
CA THR A 238 11.75 -25.21 -19.21
C THR A 238 12.60 -25.26 -17.95
N LEU A 239 12.14 -25.94 -16.90
CA LEU A 239 12.97 -26.17 -15.72
C LEU A 239 14.08 -27.19 -16.03
N MET A 240 15.28 -26.94 -15.52
CA MET A 240 16.43 -27.84 -15.65
C MET A 240 16.38 -28.99 -14.64
N ASP A 241 15.84 -28.73 -13.44
CA ASP A 241 15.76 -29.65 -12.32
C ASP A 241 14.30 -30.09 -12.05
N GLY A 242 14.10 -30.97 -11.06
CA GLY A 242 12.78 -31.40 -10.62
C GLY A 242 11.93 -30.22 -10.11
N ILE A 243 10.64 -30.20 -10.46
CA ILE A 243 9.72 -29.09 -10.14
C ILE A 243 9.65 -28.81 -8.63
N ALA A 244 9.59 -29.87 -7.82
CA ALA A 244 9.59 -29.76 -6.36
C ALA A 244 10.91 -29.25 -5.79
N ASP A 245 12.04 -29.65 -6.39
CA ASP A 245 13.38 -29.24 -5.96
C ASP A 245 13.65 -27.78 -6.33
N THR A 246 13.29 -27.36 -7.54
CA THR A 246 13.32 -25.95 -7.97
C THR A 246 12.44 -25.07 -7.06
N ALA A 247 11.19 -25.47 -6.81
CA ALA A 247 10.27 -24.70 -5.97
C ALA A 247 10.79 -24.57 -4.53
N ARG A 248 11.35 -25.65 -3.96
CA ARG A 248 11.94 -25.65 -2.61
C ARG A 248 13.21 -24.81 -2.53
N HIS A 249 14.11 -24.93 -3.51
CA HIS A 249 15.33 -24.12 -3.59
C HIS A 249 14.99 -22.63 -3.70
N PHE A 250 14.05 -22.26 -4.58
CA PHE A 250 13.62 -20.87 -4.72
C PHE A 250 12.98 -20.33 -3.44
N GLU A 251 12.21 -21.12 -2.67
CA GLU A 251 11.69 -20.68 -1.37
C GLU A 251 12.83 -20.42 -0.37
N GLN A 252 13.73 -21.39 -0.22
CA GLN A 252 14.84 -21.32 0.74
C GLN A 252 15.73 -20.09 0.49
N GLU A 253 16.14 -19.88 -0.76
CA GLU A 253 16.99 -18.73 -1.13
C GLU A 253 16.23 -17.40 -1.01
N THR A 254 14.92 -17.36 -1.32
CA THR A 254 14.11 -16.14 -1.19
C THR A 254 13.91 -15.76 0.29
N ILE A 255 13.67 -16.74 1.17
CA ILE A 255 13.62 -16.52 2.62
C ILE A 255 14.99 -16.04 3.13
N ALA A 256 16.08 -16.68 2.70
CA ALA A 256 17.44 -16.31 3.10
C ALA A 256 17.80 -14.89 2.65
N TYR A 257 17.45 -14.50 1.42
CA TYR A 257 17.62 -13.14 0.91
C TYR A 257 16.88 -12.12 1.78
N TRP A 258 15.56 -12.28 1.96
CA TRP A 258 14.77 -11.27 2.66
C TRP A 258 15.14 -11.13 4.13
N ARG A 259 15.43 -12.24 4.83
CA ARG A 259 15.93 -12.19 6.21
C ARG A 259 17.28 -11.50 6.30
N THR A 260 18.17 -11.73 5.33
CA THR A 260 19.48 -11.06 5.26
C THR A 260 19.37 -9.57 4.94
N TRP A 261 18.42 -9.18 4.09
CA TRP A 261 18.12 -7.79 3.76
C TRP A 261 17.53 -7.06 4.98
N SER A 262 16.48 -7.60 5.60
CA SER A 262 15.82 -7.02 6.77
C SER A 262 16.76 -6.90 7.99
N LYS A 263 17.66 -7.87 8.18
CA LYS A 263 18.70 -7.84 9.23
C LYS A 263 19.64 -6.63 9.16
N ARG A 264 19.78 -5.99 7.99
CA ARG A 264 20.67 -4.84 7.78
C ARG A 264 20.01 -3.50 8.05
N LEU A 265 18.69 -3.48 8.29
CA LEU A 265 17.94 -2.25 8.52
C LEU A 265 18.21 -1.70 9.93
N ALA A 266 18.37 -0.38 10.03
CA ALA A 266 18.42 0.36 11.28
C ALA A 266 16.99 0.56 11.81
N ILE A 267 16.40 -0.50 12.35
CA ILE A 267 15.02 -0.53 12.86
C ILE A 267 14.92 0.27 14.18
N PRO A 268 13.88 1.12 14.37
CA PRO A 268 13.61 1.76 15.65
C PRO A 268 13.21 0.74 16.73
N PHE A 269 13.33 1.08 18.01
CA PHE A 269 13.00 0.17 19.11
C PHE A 269 11.53 -0.28 19.06
N GLU A 270 10.61 0.66 18.82
CA GLU A 270 9.17 0.42 18.81
C GLU A 270 8.61 0.12 17.40
N TRP A 271 7.50 -0.62 17.36
CA TRP A 271 6.75 -0.97 16.14
C TRP A 271 7.56 -1.68 15.03
N GLN A 272 8.58 -2.46 15.41
CA GLN A 272 9.50 -3.14 14.49
C GLN A 272 8.79 -3.90 13.35
N ASP A 273 7.75 -4.68 13.67
CA ASP A 273 6.97 -5.44 12.69
C ASP A 273 6.31 -4.54 11.62
N ALA A 274 5.82 -3.36 12.02
CA ALA A 274 5.22 -2.40 11.11
C ALA A 274 6.27 -1.78 10.17
N VAL A 275 7.43 -1.42 10.73
CA VAL A 275 8.55 -0.83 9.97
C VAL A 275 9.16 -1.84 9.00
N ILE A 276 9.41 -3.08 9.45
CA ILE A 276 9.95 -4.16 8.59
C ILE A 276 8.93 -4.52 7.49
N ARG A 277 7.64 -4.60 7.81
CA ARG A 277 6.62 -4.85 6.78
C ARG A 277 6.62 -3.74 5.74
N ALA A 278 6.58 -2.48 6.17
CA ALA A 278 6.60 -1.31 5.29
C ALA A 278 7.86 -1.24 4.42
N ALA A 279 9.05 -1.42 5.01
CA ALA A 279 10.33 -1.38 4.30
C ALA A 279 10.39 -2.43 3.17
N ILE A 280 9.97 -3.67 3.44
CA ILE A 280 9.93 -4.72 2.40
C ILE A 280 8.91 -4.37 1.30
N THR A 281 7.74 -3.82 1.64
CA THR A 281 6.75 -3.39 0.64
C THR A 281 7.30 -2.28 -0.26
N LEU A 282 7.99 -1.30 0.32
CA LEU A 282 8.70 -0.24 -0.42
C LEU A 282 9.86 -0.78 -1.26
N LYS A 283 10.58 -1.82 -0.78
CA LYS A 283 11.60 -2.46 -1.60
C LYS A 283 11.00 -3.19 -2.80
N MET A 284 9.80 -3.74 -2.67
CA MET A 284 9.08 -4.40 -3.77
C MET A 284 8.48 -3.44 -4.80
N SER A 285 8.25 -2.15 -4.48
CA SER A 285 7.77 -1.16 -5.47
C SER A 285 8.86 -0.58 -6.37
N LEU A 286 10.14 -0.89 -6.09
CA LEU A 286 11.25 -0.61 -6.98
C LEU A 286 11.26 -1.60 -8.17
N TYR A 287 11.23 -1.09 -9.40
CA TYR A 287 11.52 -1.84 -10.62
C TYR A 287 13.03 -1.80 -10.88
N GLU A 288 13.77 -2.78 -10.32
CA GLU A 288 15.26 -2.80 -10.28
C GLU A 288 15.95 -2.97 -11.65
N ASP A 289 15.19 -3.10 -12.73
CA ASP A 289 15.71 -3.12 -14.10
C ASP A 289 16.13 -1.70 -14.55
N THR A 290 15.29 -0.70 -14.26
CA THR A 290 15.55 0.71 -14.62
C THR A 290 15.90 1.58 -13.40
N GLY A 291 15.37 1.23 -12.22
CA GLY A 291 15.46 2.01 -10.98
C GLY A 291 14.21 2.84 -10.65
N ALA A 292 13.16 2.78 -11.49
CA ALA A 292 11.88 3.42 -11.23
C ALA A 292 11.21 2.89 -9.95
N ILE A 293 10.45 3.72 -9.24
CA ILE A 293 9.65 3.33 -8.07
C ILE A 293 8.19 3.66 -8.35
N VAL A 294 7.30 2.67 -8.35
CA VAL A 294 5.87 2.89 -8.64
C VAL A 294 5.15 3.54 -7.46
N ALA A 295 4.20 4.44 -7.72
CA ALA A 295 3.40 5.06 -6.65
C ALA A 295 2.51 4.03 -5.92
N ALA A 296 1.92 3.08 -6.66
CA ALA A 296 1.27 1.88 -6.13
C ALA A 296 1.36 0.71 -7.12
N MET A 297 0.94 -0.48 -6.69
CA MET A 297 1.00 -1.71 -7.52
C MET A 297 -0.29 -1.99 -8.31
N THR A 298 -1.28 -1.09 -8.23
CA THR A 298 -2.61 -1.20 -8.87
C THR A 298 -2.97 0.06 -9.64
N THR A 299 -4.01 -0.07 -10.46
CA THR A 299 -4.74 1.04 -11.07
C THR A 299 -6.21 0.98 -10.65
N SER A 300 -6.91 2.11 -10.75
CA SER A 300 -8.37 2.18 -10.86
C SER A 300 -9.16 1.59 -9.68
N ILE A 301 -8.53 1.55 -8.50
CA ILE A 301 -9.26 1.41 -7.25
C ILE A 301 -9.70 2.82 -6.85
N PRO A 302 -11.01 3.09 -6.67
CA PRO A 302 -11.52 4.43 -6.42
C PRO A 302 -11.04 5.00 -5.08
N GLU A 303 -10.68 6.30 -5.03
CA GLU A 303 -10.33 7.04 -3.79
C GLU A 303 -11.45 7.02 -2.73
N ALA A 304 -12.71 6.92 -3.17
CA ALA A 304 -13.92 6.83 -2.34
C ALA A 304 -15.05 6.10 -3.10
N PRO A 305 -16.05 5.50 -2.41
CA PRO A 305 -17.19 4.83 -3.05
C PRO A 305 -17.81 5.67 -4.18
N ASP A 306 -18.08 5.04 -5.33
CA ASP A 306 -18.77 5.63 -6.50
C ASP A 306 -18.18 6.96 -7.06
N SER A 307 -17.00 7.38 -6.60
CA SER A 307 -16.42 8.71 -6.89
C SER A 307 -15.85 8.90 -8.30
N GLN A 308 -15.63 7.80 -9.05
CA GLN A 308 -14.94 7.77 -10.36
C GLN A 308 -13.50 8.33 -10.35
N ARG A 309 -12.94 8.69 -9.18
CA ARG A 309 -11.52 9.04 -8.98
C ARG A 309 -10.68 7.76 -9.04
N ASN A 310 -10.60 7.21 -10.25
CA ASN A 310 -10.01 5.91 -10.57
C ASN A 310 -8.75 6.18 -11.40
N TRP A 311 -7.59 6.18 -10.75
CA TRP A 311 -6.30 6.58 -11.34
C TRP A 311 -5.34 5.40 -11.51
N ASP A 312 -4.51 5.44 -12.55
CA ASP A 312 -3.39 4.50 -12.69
C ASP A 312 -2.16 5.02 -11.94
N TYR A 313 -1.74 4.28 -10.91
CA TYR A 313 -0.64 4.61 -10.00
C TYR A 313 0.61 3.74 -10.25
N ARG A 314 0.63 2.94 -11.32
CA ARG A 314 1.70 1.97 -11.61
C ARG A 314 2.93 2.60 -12.29
N TYR A 315 2.99 3.93 -12.30
CA TYR A 315 4.02 4.77 -12.88
C TYR A 315 4.91 5.40 -11.80
N CYS A 316 6.02 6.02 -12.21
CA CYS A 316 7.02 6.60 -11.31
C CYS A 316 6.88 8.12 -11.23
N TRP A 317 6.24 8.61 -10.15
CA TRP A 317 6.25 10.03 -9.78
C TRP A 317 7.58 10.40 -9.12
N LEU A 318 8.18 11.51 -9.54
CA LEU A 318 9.46 12.01 -8.99
C LEU A 318 9.36 12.33 -7.49
N ARG A 319 8.21 12.87 -7.07
CA ARG A 319 7.84 13.16 -5.69
C ARG A 319 7.79 11.89 -4.84
N ASP A 320 6.93 10.96 -5.21
CA ASP A 320 6.65 9.75 -4.43
C ASP A 320 7.92 8.89 -4.29
N ALA A 321 8.68 8.72 -5.38
CA ALA A 321 9.95 8.00 -5.38
C ALA A 321 11.00 8.64 -4.44
N PHE A 322 11.09 9.98 -4.39
CA PHE A 322 11.93 10.69 -3.41
C PHE A 322 11.54 10.34 -1.97
N PHE A 323 10.25 10.35 -1.64
CA PHE A 323 9.78 10.03 -0.29
C PHE A 323 10.04 8.56 0.09
N VAL A 324 9.92 7.62 -0.86
CA VAL A 324 10.28 6.20 -0.68
C VAL A 324 11.77 6.04 -0.39
N VAL A 325 12.64 6.62 -1.23
CA VAL A 325 14.10 6.59 -1.04
C VAL A 325 14.49 7.15 0.32
N ARG A 326 13.91 8.29 0.71
CA ARG A 326 14.20 8.96 1.98
C ARG A 326 13.79 8.11 3.19
N ALA A 327 12.65 7.44 3.13
CA ALA A 327 12.19 6.54 4.19
C ALA A 327 13.12 5.33 4.34
N LEU A 328 13.49 4.68 3.23
CA LEU A 328 14.42 3.54 3.22
C LEU A 328 15.84 3.94 3.69
N ASN A 329 16.33 5.11 3.28
CA ASN A 329 17.59 5.68 3.75
C ASN A 329 17.61 5.92 5.26
N SER A 330 16.46 6.30 5.87
CA SER A 330 16.35 6.47 7.33
C SER A 330 16.57 5.15 8.10
N LEU A 331 16.25 4.03 7.46
CA LEU A 331 16.52 2.67 7.94
C LEU A 331 17.88 2.13 7.45
N SER A 332 18.76 2.98 6.93
CA SER A 332 20.06 2.63 6.33
C SER A 332 20.01 1.71 5.11
N GLU A 333 18.88 1.58 4.42
CA GLU A 333 18.81 0.92 3.11
C GLU A 333 19.10 1.95 2.01
N VAL A 334 20.36 1.96 1.54
CA VAL A 334 20.84 2.90 0.52
C VAL A 334 20.89 2.31 -0.89
N GLY A 335 20.70 0.99 -1.05
CA GLY A 335 20.77 0.33 -2.35
C GLY A 335 19.64 0.79 -3.27
N THR A 336 18.44 0.97 -2.73
CA THR A 336 17.28 1.52 -3.47
C THR A 336 17.53 2.96 -3.94
N MET A 337 18.34 3.75 -3.23
CA MET A 337 18.74 5.08 -3.68
C MET A 337 19.66 5.00 -4.90
N GLU A 338 20.67 4.13 -4.95
CA GLU A 338 21.57 4.03 -6.10
C GLU A 338 20.84 3.61 -7.39
N ASP A 339 19.85 2.72 -7.28
CA ASP A 339 18.98 2.36 -8.40
C ASP A 339 18.11 3.56 -8.84
N TYR A 340 17.44 4.25 -7.92
CA TYR A 340 16.63 5.42 -8.24
C TYR A 340 17.44 6.58 -8.84
N LEU A 341 18.65 6.86 -8.33
CA LEU A 341 19.50 7.92 -8.85
C LEU A 341 19.97 7.65 -10.29
N ARG A 342 20.17 6.38 -10.65
CA ARG A 342 20.44 5.97 -12.04
C ARG A 342 19.25 6.29 -12.94
N TRP A 343 18.04 6.00 -12.50
CA TRP A 343 16.81 6.34 -13.23
C TRP A 343 16.64 7.86 -13.36
N LEU A 344 16.77 8.58 -12.24
CA LEU A 344 16.65 10.03 -12.14
C LEU A 344 17.66 10.77 -13.03
N ALA A 345 18.90 10.29 -13.12
CA ALA A 345 19.92 10.86 -13.99
C ALA A 345 19.51 10.78 -15.47
N ASN A 346 18.85 9.70 -15.91
CA ASN A 346 18.33 9.59 -17.28
C ASN A 346 17.19 10.60 -17.53
N VAL A 347 16.30 10.82 -16.55
CA VAL A 347 15.25 11.86 -16.65
C VAL A 347 15.89 13.26 -16.79
N VAL A 348 16.83 13.61 -15.92
CA VAL A 348 17.45 14.94 -15.87
C VAL A 348 18.31 15.23 -17.11
N ILE A 349 19.09 14.25 -17.58
CA ILE A 349 19.93 14.43 -18.78
C ILE A 349 19.06 14.40 -20.05
N GLY A 350 18.06 13.52 -20.10
CA GLY A 350 17.14 13.36 -21.23
C GLY A 350 16.14 14.49 -21.41
N SER A 351 15.91 15.35 -20.41
CA SER A 351 15.10 16.55 -20.58
C SER A 351 15.81 17.66 -21.38
N HIS A 352 17.13 17.55 -21.59
CA HIS A 352 17.95 18.58 -22.25
C HIS A 352 17.84 19.98 -21.63
N GLY A 353 17.42 20.07 -20.36
CA GLY A 353 17.17 21.33 -19.67
C GLY A 353 15.81 21.96 -19.97
N GLU A 354 14.89 21.26 -20.62
CA GLU A 354 13.48 21.65 -20.79
C GLU A 354 12.62 21.25 -19.58
N HIS A 355 11.29 21.33 -19.73
CA HIS A 355 10.33 20.90 -18.71
C HIS A 355 10.47 19.42 -18.35
N ILE A 356 10.47 19.13 -17.05
CA ILE A 356 10.48 17.76 -16.51
C ILE A 356 9.07 17.42 -16.06
N GLN A 357 8.54 16.29 -16.53
CA GLN A 357 7.17 15.85 -16.25
C GLN A 357 7.06 15.34 -14.79
N PRO A 358 5.89 15.48 -14.13
CA PRO A 358 5.61 14.94 -12.80
C PRO A 358 5.93 13.46 -12.63
N LEU A 359 5.58 12.68 -13.65
CA LEU A 359 5.73 11.23 -13.70
C LEU A 359 6.20 10.76 -15.07
N TYR A 360 6.67 9.53 -15.09
CA TYR A 360 7.06 8.79 -16.29
C TYR A 360 6.63 7.32 -16.14
N GLY A 361 6.47 6.62 -17.27
CA GLY A 361 6.43 5.17 -17.29
C GLY A 361 7.70 4.57 -16.69
N ILE A 362 7.64 3.33 -16.20
CA ILE A 362 8.78 2.78 -15.44
C ILE A 362 10.01 2.50 -16.34
N GLY A 363 9.81 2.45 -17.66
CA GLY A 363 10.82 2.42 -18.70
C GLY A 363 11.23 3.80 -19.24
N LEU A 364 10.87 4.89 -18.57
CA LEU A 364 11.02 6.29 -19.01
C LEU A 364 10.08 6.70 -20.17
N GLU A 365 8.98 5.98 -20.36
CA GLU A 365 7.94 6.38 -21.31
C GLU A 365 7.36 7.74 -20.90
N ARG A 366 7.45 8.74 -21.80
CA ARG A 366 6.97 10.10 -21.55
C ARG A 366 5.46 10.23 -21.71
N GLU A 367 4.92 9.61 -22.76
CA GLU A 367 3.50 9.68 -23.10
C GLU A 367 2.72 8.60 -22.36
N LEU A 368 1.77 9.03 -21.51
CA LEU A 368 0.92 8.15 -20.71
C LEU A 368 -0.58 8.48 -20.94
N PRO A 369 -1.07 8.41 -22.20
CA PRO A 369 -2.41 8.89 -22.56
C PRO A 369 -3.50 8.15 -21.78
N GLU A 370 -4.43 8.91 -21.19
CA GLU A 370 -5.57 8.32 -20.48
C GLU A 370 -6.53 7.61 -21.45
N SER A 371 -6.92 6.40 -21.10
CA SER A 371 -7.89 5.59 -21.81
C SER A 371 -8.77 4.81 -20.83
N PHE A 372 -9.95 4.40 -21.26
CA PHE A 372 -10.84 3.54 -20.49
C PHE A 372 -10.87 2.12 -21.05
N VAL A 373 -10.95 1.13 -20.15
CA VAL A 373 -11.05 -0.28 -20.49
C VAL A 373 -12.49 -0.74 -20.29
N ASP A 374 -13.30 -0.59 -21.34
CA ASP A 374 -14.75 -0.89 -21.32
C ASP A 374 -15.08 -2.36 -20.96
N GLY A 375 -14.14 -3.29 -21.18
CA GLY A 375 -14.31 -4.71 -20.88
C GLY A 375 -14.21 -5.07 -19.38
N LEU A 376 -13.81 -4.13 -18.51
CA LEU A 376 -13.65 -4.37 -17.08
C LEU A 376 -14.69 -3.59 -16.26
N SER A 377 -15.29 -4.25 -15.26
CA SER A 377 -16.38 -3.66 -14.47
C SER A 377 -15.91 -2.59 -13.48
N GLY A 378 -14.60 -2.51 -13.21
CA GLY A 378 -14.06 -1.73 -12.11
C GLY A 378 -14.10 -2.49 -10.78
N TYR A 379 -13.43 -1.92 -9.78
CA TYR A 379 -13.33 -2.48 -8.42
C TYR A 379 -14.73 -2.62 -7.81
N ARG A 380 -15.16 -3.85 -7.49
CA ARG A 380 -16.55 -4.15 -7.05
C ARG A 380 -17.66 -3.63 -8.00
N GLY A 381 -17.36 -3.36 -9.27
CA GLY A 381 -18.31 -2.74 -10.22
C GLY A 381 -18.26 -1.20 -10.28
N MET A 382 -17.41 -0.55 -9.48
CA MET A 382 -17.17 0.90 -9.56
C MET A 382 -16.15 1.21 -10.67
N GLY A 383 -16.65 1.34 -11.89
CA GLY A 383 -15.90 1.89 -13.02
C GLY A 383 -15.71 3.42 -12.95
N PRO A 384 -14.99 4.03 -13.91
CA PRO A 384 -14.32 3.38 -15.03
C PRO A 384 -12.99 2.72 -14.63
N VAL A 385 -12.50 1.75 -15.41
CA VAL A 385 -11.09 1.34 -15.35
C VAL A 385 -10.28 2.24 -16.26
N ARG A 386 -9.41 3.08 -15.70
CA ARG A 386 -8.54 4.02 -16.38
C ARG A 386 -7.11 3.47 -16.49
N VAL A 387 -6.48 3.68 -17.64
CA VAL A 387 -5.09 3.33 -17.90
C VAL A 387 -4.40 4.56 -18.49
N GLY A 388 -3.14 4.79 -18.14
CA GLY A 388 -2.50 6.09 -18.36
C GLY A 388 -2.85 7.10 -17.26
N ASN A 389 -2.23 8.27 -17.29
CA ASN A 389 -2.46 9.33 -16.32
C ASN A 389 -2.15 10.71 -16.93
N GLN A 390 -3.14 11.62 -16.90
CA GLN A 390 -3.05 12.94 -17.53
C GLN A 390 -1.99 13.83 -16.87
N ALA A 391 -1.58 13.56 -15.63
CA ALA A 391 -0.56 14.35 -14.96
C ALA A 391 0.80 14.39 -15.70
N GLN A 392 1.02 13.52 -16.68
CA GLN A 392 2.16 13.59 -17.62
C GLN A 392 2.19 14.89 -18.44
N GLU A 393 1.03 15.50 -18.69
CA GLU A 393 0.84 16.77 -19.41
C GLU A 393 0.99 18.00 -18.49
N HIS A 394 0.95 17.82 -17.17
CA HIS A 394 0.89 18.92 -16.23
C HIS A 394 2.24 19.60 -16.03
N PHE A 395 2.19 20.92 -15.87
CA PHE A 395 3.28 21.69 -15.27
C PHE A 395 3.12 21.63 -13.75
N GLN A 396 4.06 20.97 -13.09
CA GLN A 396 4.28 21.08 -11.65
C GLN A 396 5.68 21.62 -11.42
N HIS A 397 5.82 22.62 -10.56
CA HIS A 397 7.12 23.23 -10.28
C HIS A 397 7.82 22.60 -9.07
N ASP A 398 7.14 21.75 -8.30
CA ASP A 398 7.72 21.06 -7.15
C ASP A 398 8.71 19.95 -7.55
N VAL A 399 8.56 19.38 -8.76
CA VAL A 399 9.43 18.32 -9.33
C VAL A 399 10.92 18.66 -9.24
N TYR A 400 11.30 19.92 -9.51
CA TYR A 400 12.70 20.35 -9.46
C TYR A 400 13.27 20.28 -8.03
N GLY A 401 12.45 20.58 -7.02
CA GLY A 401 12.81 20.38 -5.61
C GLY A 401 12.91 18.91 -5.24
N ASN A 402 11.96 18.08 -5.68
CA ASN A 402 11.96 16.64 -5.42
C ASN A 402 13.22 15.94 -6.00
N ILE A 403 13.62 16.30 -7.23
CA ILE A 403 14.86 15.83 -7.87
C ILE A 403 16.09 16.21 -7.04
N VAL A 404 16.24 17.49 -6.70
CA VAL A 404 17.42 17.99 -5.97
C VAL A 404 17.49 17.45 -4.55
N LEU A 405 16.35 17.35 -3.85
CA LEU A 405 16.27 16.73 -2.53
C LEU A 405 16.70 15.25 -2.59
N GLY A 406 16.17 14.47 -3.54
CA GLY A 406 16.51 13.06 -3.72
C GLY A 406 17.98 12.82 -4.07
N ALA A 407 18.56 13.65 -4.93
CA ALA A 407 19.97 13.56 -5.31
C ALA A 407 20.94 14.06 -4.23
N SER A 408 20.53 15.01 -3.37
CA SER A 408 21.45 15.71 -2.46
C SER A 408 22.25 14.79 -1.52
N GLN A 409 21.64 13.70 -1.03
CA GLN A 409 22.34 12.75 -0.16
C GLN A 409 23.52 12.05 -0.85
N ALA A 410 23.49 11.89 -2.18
CA ALA A 410 24.52 11.19 -2.94
C ALA A 410 25.90 11.85 -2.91
N PHE A 411 25.95 13.15 -2.62
CA PHE A 411 27.18 13.92 -2.49
C PHE A 411 27.82 13.76 -1.09
N HIS A 412 27.01 13.38 -0.10
CA HIS A 412 27.41 13.29 1.32
C HIS A 412 27.59 11.84 1.82
N ASP A 413 26.85 10.87 1.29
CA ASP A 413 26.86 9.50 1.79
C ASP A 413 28.06 8.70 1.25
N HIS A 414 29.00 8.36 2.13
CA HIS A 414 30.21 7.63 1.79
C HIS A 414 29.99 6.13 1.57
N ARG A 415 28.76 5.61 1.77
CA ARG A 415 28.43 4.18 1.58
C ARG A 415 28.14 3.81 0.12
N LEU A 416 27.86 4.80 -0.72
CA LEU A 416 27.48 4.58 -2.12
C LEU A 416 28.70 4.21 -2.97
N LEU A 417 28.49 3.35 -3.94
CA LEU A 417 29.49 2.97 -4.94
C LEU A 417 29.60 4.07 -6.01
N SER A 418 28.46 4.65 -6.39
CA SER A 418 28.36 5.76 -7.35
C SER A 418 27.94 7.05 -6.65
N ARG A 419 28.92 7.74 -6.03
CA ARG A 419 28.69 9.02 -5.34
C ARG A 419 28.59 10.19 -6.31
N GLY A 420 27.80 11.20 -5.95
CA GLY A 420 27.81 12.50 -6.62
C GLY A 420 29.07 13.29 -6.27
N GLY A 421 29.71 13.89 -7.27
CA GLY A 421 30.91 14.71 -7.14
C GLY A 421 30.86 15.99 -8.00
N VAL A 422 32.03 16.56 -8.27
CA VAL A 422 32.16 17.83 -9.03
C VAL A 422 31.70 17.67 -10.49
N ALA A 423 31.74 16.45 -11.06
CA ALA A 423 31.29 16.19 -12.42
C ALA A 423 29.75 16.08 -12.53
N GLU A 424 29.09 15.58 -11.49
CA GLU A 424 27.65 15.39 -11.43
C GLU A 424 26.92 16.67 -11.01
N PHE A 425 27.57 17.52 -10.21
CA PHE A 425 26.98 18.74 -9.65
C PHE A 425 26.38 19.69 -10.71
N PRO A 426 27.03 20.00 -11.87
CA PRO A 426 26.45 20.86 -12.90
C PRO A 426 25.10 20.37 -13.47
N HIS A 427 24.87 19.06 -13.54
CA HIS A 427 23.56 18.53 -13.96
C HIS A 427 22.47 18.86 -12.94
N LEU A 428 22.82 18.83 -11.63
CA LEU A 428 21.90 19.20 -10.56
C LEU A 428 21.71 20.72 -10.47
N GLU A 429 22.74 21.50 -10.80
CA GLU A 429 22.63 22.95 -10.94
C GLU A 429 21.65 23.32 -12.05
N ALA A 430 21.66 22.65 -13.21
CA ALA A 430 20.69 22.90 -14.29
C ALA A 430 19.23 22.70 -13.83
N VAL A 431 18.96 21.71 -12.97
CA VAL A 431 17.64 21.51 -12.33
C VAL A 431 17.30 22.68 -11.39
N GLY A 432 18.28 23.18 -10.63
CA GLY A 432 18.14 24.37 -9.78
C GLY A 432 17.88 25.66 -10.56
N GLU A 433 18.52 25.85 -11.72
CA GLU A 433 18.29 27.03 -12.58
C GLU A 433 16.85 27.02 -13.12
N GLN A 434 16.28 25.83 -13.40
CA GLN A 434 14.85 25.72 -13.71
C GLN A 434 13.96 26.02 -12.51
N ALA A 435 14.29 25.50 -11.32
CA ALA A 435 13.58 25.84 -10.08
C ALA A 435 13.54 27.35 -9.79
N ILE A 436 14.61 28.09 -10.13
CA ILE A 436 14.67 29.56 -10.07
C ILE A 436 13.77 30.19 -11.14
N ARG A 437 13.80 29.69 -12.39
CA ARG A 437 13.03 30.24 -13.52
C ARG A 437 11.52 30.17 -13.30
N VAL A 438 11.03 29.09 -12.71
CA VAL A 438 9.60 28.85 -12.45
C VAL A 438 9.14 29.29 -11.06
N TYR A 439 10.04 29.78 -10.21
CA TYR A 439 9.68 30.23 -8.87
C TYR A 439 8.68 31.40 -8.92
N GLY A 440 7.53 31.22 -8.26
CA GLY A 440 6.51 32.25 -8.15
C GLY A 440 5.57 32.36 -9.36
N THR A 441 5.63 31.43 -10.33
CA THR A 441 4.64 31.33 -11.41
C THR A 441 3.57 30.28 -11.09
N PRO A 442 2.35 30.37 -11.67
CA PRO A 442 1.31 29.38 -11.42
C PRO A 442 1.61 28.00 -12.02
N ASP A 443 1.24 26.95 -11.30
CA ASP A 443 1.33 25.54 -11.72
C ASP A 443 0.11 24.73 -11.24
N ALA A 444 0.03 23.43 -11.56
CA ALA A 444 -1.08 22.55 -11.15
C ALA A 444 -1.03 22.10 -9.68
N GLY A 445 0.08 22.42 -8.99
CA GLY A 445 0.34 22.04 -7.60
C GLY A 445 0.56 20.53 -7.42
N MET A 446 0.98 20.15 -6.21
CA MET A 446 1.30 18.75 -5.85
C MET A 446 0.12 17.76 -6.04
N TRP A 447 -1.13 18.26 -6.05
CA TRP A 447 -2.34 17.45 -6.18
C TRP A 447 -2.93 17.40 -7.59
N GLU A 448 -2.20 17.90 -8.60
CA GLU A 448 -2.50 17.65 -10.02
C GLU A 448 -3.89 18.17 -10.44
N LEU A 449 -4.27 19.34 -9.91
CA LEU A 449 -5.58 19.96 -10.14
C LEU A 449 -5.72 20.31 -11.63
N ARG A 450 -6.74 19.73 -12.30
CA ARG A 450 -6.89 19.79 -13.75
C ARG A 450 -7.41 21.13 -14.24
N THR A 451 -8.20 21.85 -13.42
CA THR A 451 -8.82 23.13 -13.83
C THR A 451 -8.20 24.38 -13.17
N ARG A 452 -7.23 24.21 -12.26
CA ARG A 452 -6.72 25.30 -11.43
C ARG A 452 -5.21 25.39 -11.51
N ALA A 453 -4.71 26.57 -11.85
CA ALA A 453 -3.32 26.94 -11.67
C ALA A 453 -3.21 28.09 -10.67
N ARG A 454 -2.38 27.93 -9.64
CA ARG A 454 -2.06 28.98 -8.65
C ARG A 454 -0.57 29.01 -8.39
N VAL A 455 -0.08 30.09 -7.79
CA VAL A 455 1.26 30.11 -7.20
C VAL A 455 1.20 29.32 -5.89
N HIS A 456 1.29 28.00 -6.01
CA HIS A 456 1.16 27.08 -4.89
C HIS A 456 2.34 27.24 -3.93
N THR A 457 2.04 27.38 -2.63
CA THR A 457 3.06 27.53 -1.58
C THR A 457 3.95 26.29 -1.50
N SER A 458 3.41 25.10 -1.76
CA SER A 458 4.16 23.84 -1.83
C SER A 458 5.16 23.80 -3.00
N SER A 459 4.77 24.28 -4.18
CA SER A 459 5.67 24.39 -5.34
C SER A 459 6.78 25.42 -5.09
N ALA A 460 6.45 26.59 -4.55
CA ALA A 460 7.43 27.60 -4.15
C ALA A 460 8.41 27.08 -3.07
N LEU A 461 7.91 26.33 -2.08
CA LEU A 461 8.68 25.64 -1.05
C LEU A 461 9.70 24.66 -1.64
N MET A 462 9.34 23.92 -2.68
CA MET A 462 10.23 22.96 -3.33
C MET A 462 11.28 23.64 -4.23
N SER A 463 10.94 24.74 -4.92
CA SER A 463 11.95 25.59 -5.57
C SER A 463 12.96 26.18 -4.57
N TRP A 464 12.51 26.59 -3.39
CA TRP A 464 13.40 26.99 -2.30
C TRP A 464 14.30 25.83 -1.84
N ALA A 465 13.73 24.64 -1.66
CA ALA A 465 14.46 23.47 -1.19
C ALA A 465 15.57 23.07 -2.18
N ALA A 466 15.32 23.15 -3.49
CA ALA A 466 16.34 22.95 -4.52
C ALA A 466 17.56 23.87 -4.29
N CYS A 467 17.31 25.19 -4.17
CA CYS A 467 18.37 26.18 -3.97
C CYS A 467 19.14 25.96 -2.65
N ASP A 468 18.45 25.70 -1.54
CA ASP A 468 19.11 25.44 -0.26
C ASP A 468 19.98 24.16 -0.27
N ARG A 469 19.49 23.08 -0.90
CA ARG A 469 20.26 21.83 -1.01
C ARG A 469 21.45 21.98 -1.96
N LEU A 470 21.32 22.68 -3.08
CA LEU A 470 22.45 23.00 -3.96
C LEU A 470 23.52 23.83 -3.24
N ALA A 471 23.12 24.78 -2.39
CA ALA A 471 24.07 25.53 -1.56
C ALA A 471 24.82 24.62 -0.55
N LYS A 472 24.15 23.61 0.00
CA LYS A 472 24.75 22.61 0.92
C LYS A 472 25.73 21.67 0.19
N VAL A 473 25.35 21.18 -0.99
CA VAL A 473 26.21 20.33 -1.83
C VAL A 473 27.44 21.09 -2.31
N ALA A 474 27.28 22.33 -2.80
CA ALA A 474 28.39 23.19 -3.21
C ALA A 474 29.42 23.40 -2.08
N ARG A 475 28.96 23.54 -0.82
CA ARG A 475 29.86 23.62 0.34
C ARG A 475 30.65 22.32 0.57
N SER A 476 30.02 21.15 0.48
CA SER A 476 30.75 19.87 0.63
C SER A 476 31.73 19.58 -0.50
N LEU A 477 31.49 20.14 -1.70
CA LEU A 477 32.39 20.04 -2.84
C LEU A 477 33.50 21.10 -2.85
N GLY A 478 33.52 22.03 -1.88
CA GLY A 478 34.53 23.09 -1.81
C GLY A 478 34.35 24.19 -2.86
N LEU A 479 33.11 24.47 -3.30
CA LEU A 479 32.77 25.45 -4.33
C LEU A 479 32.12 26.71 -3.70
N PRO A 480 32.91 27.64 -3.08
CA PRO A 480 32.37 28.73 -2.27
C PRO A 480 31.51 29.73 -3.06
N GLU A 481 31.87 30.04 -4.31
CA GLU A 481 31.11 30.97 -5.15
C GLU A 481 29.72 30.43 -5.52
N ARG A 482 29.66 29.14 -5.90
CA ARG A 482 28.38 28.46 -6.18
C ARG A 482 27.56 28.29 -4.90
N ALA A 483 28.20 28.00 -3.77
CA ALA A 483 27.52 27.95 -2.47
C ALA A 483 26.89 29.30 -2.09
N ALA A 484 27.57 30.42 -2.36
CA ALA A 484 27.04 31.76 -2.13
C ALA A 484 25.90 32.11 -3.09
N TYR A 485 26.04 31.77 -4.38
CA TYR A 485 24.99 31.94 -5.40
C TYR A 485 23.67 31.26 -4.99
N TRP A 486 23.70 29.95 -4.77
CA TRP A 486 22.51 29.18 -4.38
C TRP A 486 21.91 29.63 -3.05
N HIS A 487 22.77 30.02 -2.09
CA HIS A 487 22.31 30.54 -0.80
C HIS A 487 21.60 31.89 -0.92
N GLY A 488 22.05 32.78 -1.81
CA GLY A 488 21.38 34.05 -2.08
C GLY A 488 19.96 33.84 -2.62
N HIS A 489 19.79 32.92 -3.56
CA HIS A 489 18.48 32.53 -4.06
C HIS A 489 17.60 31.91 -2.97
N SER A 490 18.11 30.96 -2.18
CA SER A 490 17.32 30.33 -1.11
C SER A 490 16.94 31.29 0.02
N SER A 491 17.79 32.27 0.34
CA SER A 491 17.48 33.27 1.38
C SER A 491 16.33 34.20 0.94
N ARG A 492 16.39 34.73 -0.28
CA ARG A 492 15.31 35.56 -0.86
C ARG A 492 13.99 34.79 -0.95
N MET A 493 14.03 33.57 -1.51
CA MET A 493 12.82 32.74 -1.62
C MET A 493 12.20 32.45 -0.25
N ARG A 494 13.02 32.21 0.79
CA ARG A 494 12.52 31.97 2.15
C ARG A 494 11.75 33.16 2.71
N GLU A 495 12.29 34.36 2.58
CA GLU A 495 11.63 35.59 3.03
C GLU A 495 10.31 35.82 2.29
N GLU A 496 10.33 35.66 0.96
CA GLU A 496 9.14 35.81 0.13
C GLU A 496 8.06 34.77 0.43
N ILE A 497 8.39 33.48 0.58
CA ILE A 497 7.41 32.43 0.92
C ILE A 497 6.76 32.75 2.27
N LEU A 498 7.56 33.03 3.29
CA LEU A 498 7.06 33.30 4.65
C LEU A 498 6.20 34.58 4.74
N ALA A 499 6.40 35.54 3.84
CA ALA A 499 5.58 36.75 3.76
C ALA A 499 4.32 36.58 2.90
N LYS A 500 4.43 35.90 1.74
CA LYS A 500 3.35 35.82 0.73
C LYS A 500 2.36 34.68 0.98
N SER A 501 2.75 33.63 1.68
CA SER A 501 1.85 32.53 2.04
C SER A 501 1.17 32.72 3.41
N TRP A 502 1.59 33.70 4.23
CA TRP A 502 0.95 33.96 5.51
C TRP A 502 -0.40 34.68 5.33
N CYS A 503 -1.46 34.11 5.88
CA CYS A 503 -2.80 34.68 5.87
C CYS A 503 -3.15 35.19 7.28
N GLU A 504 -3.17 36.52 7.46
CA GLU A 504 -3.49 37.14 8.76
C GLU A 504 -4.91 36.84 9.24
N GLU A 505 -5.88 36.67 8.34
CA GLU A 505 -7.26 36.32 8.71
C GLU A 505 -7.34 34.91 9.32
N ARG A 506 -6.62 33.94 8.75
CA ARG A 506 -6.59 32.55 9.22
C ARG A 506 -5.58 32.30 10.34
N GLN A 507 -4.64 33.23 10.55
CA GLN A 507 -3.42 33.03 11.36
C GLN A 507 -2.69 31.72 10.96
N ALA A 508 -2.55 31.50 9.66
CA ALA A 508 -2.00 30.27 9.10
C ALA A 508 -1.26 30.53 7.77
N PHE A 509 -0.31 29.66 7.42
CA PHE A 509 0.21 29.59 6.06
C PHE A 509 -0.82 28.93 5.14
N ALA A 510 -1.17 29.61 4.06
CA ALA A 510 -2.16 29.20 3.08
C ALA A 510 -1.58 28.37 1.94
N GLU A 511 -2.47 27.61 1.30
CA GLU A 511 -2.26 26.78 0.11
C GLU A 511 -1.49 27.50 -1.01
N SER A 512 -1.80 28.77 -1.27
CA SER A 512 -1.19 29.59 -2.33
C SER A 512 -0.83 31.00 -1.84
N PHE A 513 0.08 31.65 -2.57
CA PHE A 513 0.47 33.04 -2.28
C PHE A 513 -0.73 34.00 -2.40
N GLY A 514 -0.96 34.80 -1.35
CA GLY A 514 -2.11 35.69 -1.23
C GLY A 514 -3.46 34.99 -1.04
N GLY A 515 -3.47 33.66 -0.87
CA GLY A 515 -4.67 32.87 -0.63
C GLY A 515 -5.09 32.83 0.85
N HIS A 516 -6.21 32.16 1.11
CA HIS A 516 -6.73 31.90 2.46
C HIS A 516 -7.14 30.43 2.70
N GLU A 517 -7.07 29.58 1.67
CA GLU A 517 -7.41 28.16 1.72
C GLU A 517 -6.32 27.36 2.45
N LEU A 518 -6.69 26.29 3.15
CA LEU A 518 -5.74 25.41 3.86
C LEU A 518 -5.50 24.11 3.09
N ASP A 519 -4.24 23.66 3.10
CA ASP A 519 -3.75 22.45 2.43
C ASP A 519 -2.70 21.72 3.30
N ALA A 520 -2.79 20.40 3.41
CA ALA A 520 -1.92 19.61 4.27
C ALA A 520 -0.44 19.60 3.83
N SER A 521 -0.13 19.88 2.55
CA SER A 521 1.25 19.93 2.04
C SER A 521 2.08 21.05 2.70
N ILE A 522 1.44 22.07 3.25
CA ILE A 522 2.07 23.16 4.01
C ILE A 522 2.79 22.64 5.27
N LEU A 523 2.35 21.51 5.84
CA LEU A 523 3.04 20.87 6.97
C LEU A 523 4.50 20.48 6.62
N LEU A 524 4.79 20.26 5.33
CA LEU A 524 6.13 19.95 4.83
C LEU A 524 7.12 21.11 4.98
N MET A 525 6.69 22.35 5.28
CA MET A 525 7.59 23.49 5.50
C MET A 525 8.65 23.21 6.58
N THR A 526 8.28 22.51 7.66
CA THR A 526 9.26 22.10 8.71
C THR A 526 10.08 20.88 8.29
N GLU A 527 9.58 20.07 7.37
CA GLU A 527 10.20 18.81 6.95
C GLU A 527 11.33 19.03 5.93
N VAL A 528 11.17 20.00 5.03
CA VAL A 528 12.30 20.47 4.20
C VAL A 528 13.17 21.52 4.91
N GLY A 529 12.72 22.03 6.07
CA GLY A 529 13.50 22.91 6.96
C GLY A 529 13.43 24.41 6.63
N LEU A 530 12.34 24.89 6.03
CA LEU A 530 12.12 26.30 5.72
C LEU A 530 11.89 27.13 7.00
N ILE A 531 11.11 26.58 7.93
CA ILE A 531 10.67 27.20 9.17
C ILE A 531 10.96 26.28 10.36
N ASP A 532 11.27 26.87 11.50
CA ASP A 532 11.38 26.11 12.76
C ASP A 532 9.98 25.66 13.20
N ALA A 533 9.86 24.44 13.68
CA ALA A 533 8.57 23.90 14.15
C ALA A 533 8.05 24.60 15.43
N ARG A 534 8.89 25.37 16.11
CA ARG A 534 8.52 26.21 17.27
C ARG A 534 8.24 27.66 16.90
N ASP A 535 8.28 28.03 15.62
CA ASP A 535 7.76 29.32 15.15
C ASP A 535 6.24 29.37 15.45
N PRO A 536 5.73 30.39 16.18
CA PRO A 536 4.32 30.50 16.52
C PRO A 536 3.38 30.43 15.30
N ARG A 537 3.84 30.90 14.13
CA ARG A 537 3.07 30.83 12.88
C ARG A 537 2.88 29.40 12.40
N PHE A 538 3.90 28.55 12.54
CA PHE A 538 3.76 27.13 12.19
C PHE A 538 2.83 26.40 13.16
N ILE A 539 2.96 26.66 14.47
CA ILE A 539 2.06 26.08 15.49
C ILE A 539 0.60 26.47 15.19
N SER A 540 0.34 27.76 14.96
CA SER A 540 -0.99 28.27 14.60
C SER A 540 -1.52 27.67 13.30
N THR A 541 -0.64 27.44 12.31
CA THR A 541 -0.99 26.75 11.05
C THR A 541 -1.45 25.30 11.30
N VAL A 542 -0.74 24.55 12.16
CA VAL A 542 -1.16 23.19 12.55
C VAL A 542 -2.53 23.23 13.23
N GLU A 543 -2.72 24.11 14.20
CA GLU A 543 -3.99 24.24 14.94
C GLU A 543 -5.16 24.68 14.05
N ALA A 544 -4.91 25.47 13.00
CA ALA A 544 -5.91 25.85 12.00
C ALA A 544 -6.29 24.65 11.12
N MET A 545 -5.31 23.89 10.64
CA MET A 545 -5.54 22.69 9.82
C MET A 545 -6.25 21.58 10.59
N GLU A 546 -5.98 21.42 11.88
CA GLU A 546 -6.72 20.46 12.72
C GLU A 546 -8.21 20.79 12.86
N LYS A 547 -8.60 22.06 12.75
CA LYS A 547 -10.00 22.49 12.82
C LYS A 547 -10.73 22.35 11.48
N SER A 548 -10.03 22.53 10.35
CA SER A 548 -10.62 22.53 9.00
C SER A 548 -10.51 21.19 8.26
N LEU A 549 -9.39 20.48 8.41
CA LEU A 549 -9.01 19.33 7.56
C LEU A 549 -9.10 17.98 8.26
N CYS A 550 -9.24 17.94 9.60
CA CYS A 550 -9.24 16.67 10.34
C CYS A 550 -10.64 16.16 10.65
N ASP A 551 -10.81 14.85 10.48
CA ASP A 551 -12.01 14.10 10.84
C ASP A 551 -11.59 13.05 11.89
N GLY A 552 -11.48 13.53 13.13
CA GLY A 552 -10.90 12.77 14.24
C GLY A 552 -9.37 12.60 14.10
N PRO A 553 -8.84 11.36 14.04
CA PRO A 553 -7.41 11.13 13.86
C PRO A 553 -6.96 11.42 12.41
N TYR A 554 -7.84 11.25 11.43
CA TYR A 554 -7.53 11.35 10.01
C TYR A 554 -7.52 12.81 9.50
N MET A 555 -6.82 13.07 8.39
CA MET A 555 -6.70 14.39 7.75
C MET A 555 -6.93 14.31 6.23
N ARG A 556 -7.77 15.20 5.69
CA ARG A 556 -8.01 15.42 4.25
C ARG A 556 -6.89 16.25 3.59
N ARG A 557 -6.76 16.17 2.26
CA ARG A 557 -5.78 16.93 1.45
C ARG A 557 -5.87 18.45 1.66
N TYR A 558 -7.06 19.02 1.45
CA TYR A 558 -7.32 20.46 1.39
C TYR A 558 -8.77 20.82 1.77
N GLU A 559 -9.02 22.10 2.02
CA GLU A 559 -10.32 22.65 2.44
C GLU A 559 -11.28 22.90 1.28
N ALA A 560 -10.76 23.44 0.17
CA ALA A 560 -11.51 23.71 -1.05
C ALA A 560 -12.03 22.42 -1.71
N ALA A 561 -13.21 22.47 -2.32
CA ALA A 561 -13.63 21.39 -3.22
C ALA A 561 -12.70 21.36 -4.45
N ASP A 562 -12.29 20.17 -4.91
CA ASP A 562 -11.47 20.00 -6.12
C ASP A 562 -12.35 19.95 -7.39
N ASP A 563 -11.83 19.38 -8.48
CA ASP A 563 -12.55 19.18 -9.74
C ASP A 563 -13.68 18.11 -9.66
N PHE A 564 -13.75 17.37 -8.55
CA PHE A 564 -14.62 16.23 -8.30
C PHE A 564 -15.43 16.34 -6.98
N GLY A 565 -15.28 17.43 -6.22
CA GLY A 565 -16.05 17.71 -4.99
C GLY A 565 -15.19 17.73 -3.71
N LYS A 566 -15.82 17.52 -2.54
CA LYS A 566 -15.08 17.35 -1.29
C LYS A 566 -14.66 15.87 -1.14
N PRO A 567 -13.42 15.55 -0.76
CA PRO A 567 -13.04 14.18 -0.42
C PRO A 567 -13.88 13.64 0.75
N GLU A 568 -14.48 12.47 0.57
CA GLU A 568 -15.24 11.75 1.62
C GLU A 568 -14.33 10.88 2.48
N THR A 569 -13.23 10.41 1.89
CA THR A 569 -12.15 9.67 2.52
C THR A 569 -11.00 10.59 2.89
N ALA A 570 -10.14 10.13 3.79
CA ALA A 570 -8.96 10.87 4.22
C ALA A 570 -7.68 10.24 3.65
N PHE A 571 -6.82 11.09 3.08
CA PHE A 571 -5.58 10.63 2.49
C PHE A 571 -4.57 10.31 3.60
N ASN A 572 -4.19 9.03 3.70
CA ASN A 572 -3.36 8.51 4.78
C ASN A 572 -2.04 9.29 4.95
N ILE A 573 -1.39 9.72 3.86
CA ILE A 573 -0.13 10.50 3.94
C ILE A 573 -0.30 11.84 4.64
N CYS A 574 -1.42 12.55 4.45
CA CYS A 574 -1.70 13.82 5.12
C CYS A 574 -1.83 13.60 6.64
N THR A 575 -2.42 12.48 7.06
CA THR A 575 -2.46 12.07 8.46
C THR A 575 -1.06 11.79 9.02
N PHE A 576 -0.17 11.18 8.24
CA PHE A 576 1.24 11.01 8.63
C PHE A 576 2.02 12.33 8.70
N TRP A 577 1.74 13.31 7.83
CA TRP A 577 2.30 14.67 7.96
C TRP A 577 1.81 15.40 9.20
N ARG A 578 0.53 15.21 9.59
CA ARG A 578 0.00 15.70 10.87
C ARG A 578 0.75 15.08 12.05
N ILE A 579 0.94 13.76 12.06
CA ILE A 579 1.73 13.05 13.10
C ILE A 579 3.14 13.64 13.21
N ASP A 580 3.81 13.87 12.07
CA ASP A 580 5.15 14.44 11.98
C ASP A 580 5.21 15.87 12.56
N ALA A 581 4.27 16.73 12.15
CA ALA A 581 4.16 18.11 12.63
C ALA A 581 3.84 18.17 14.13
N LEU A 582 2.86 17.39 14.62
CA LEU A 582 2.50 17.29 16.04
C LEU A 582 3.69 16.88 16.91
N ALA A 583 4.46 15.88 16.47
CA ALA A 583 5.67 15.46 17.17
C ALA A 583 6.73 16.58 17.26
N LYS A 584 6.95 17.32 16.16
CA LYS A 584 7.91 18.44 16.12
C LYS A 584 7.48 19.62 17.00
N ILE A 585 6.20 19.99 17.01
CA ILE A 585 5.67 21.06 17.88
C ILE A 585 5.55 20.63 19.35
N GLY A 586 5.84 19.37 19.68
CA GLY A 586 5.94 18.85 21.04
C GLY A 586 4.72 18.07 21.53
N ARG A 587 3.66 17.96 20.73
CA ARG A 587 2.46 17.14 21.00
C ARG A 587 2.72 15.65 20.70
N LYS A 588 3.86 15.11 21.18
CA LYS A 588 4.34 13.75 20.86
C LYS A 588 3.38 12.64 21.33
N ALA A 589 2.72 12.83 22.47
CA ALA A 589 1.76 11.86 23.00
C ALA A 589 0.52 11.70 22.10
N GLU A 590 0.00 12.80 21.58
CA GLU A 590 -1.13 12.82 20.64
C GLU A 590 -0.72 12.29 19.26
N ALA A 591 0.44 12.72 18.75
CA ALA A 591 1.03 12.17 17.53
C ALA A 591 1.15 10.63 17.59
N ARG A 592 1.48 10.09 18.77
CA ARG A 592 1.52 8.64 19.02
C ARG A 592 0.14 7.98 18.98
N GLN A 593 -0.87 8.57 19.62
CA GLN A 593 -2.25 8.04 19.58
C GLN A 593 -2.80 7.99 18.15
N ILE A 594 -2.56 9.03 17.35
CA ILE A 594 -2.95 9.06 15.94
C ILE A 594 -2.16 8.00 15.15
N PHE A 595 -0.85 7.86 15.41
CA PHE A 595 -0.04 6.82 14.75
C PHE A 595 -0.50 5.40 15.09
N GLU A 596 -0.81 5.10 16.35
CA GLU A 596 -1.34 3.80 16.77
C GLU A 596 -2.72 3.52 16.13
N THR A 597 -3.52 4.57 15.89
CA THR A 597 -4.77 4.46 15.11
C THR A 597 -4.50 4.13 13.64
N MET A 598 -3.54 4.80 13.00
CA MET A 598 -3.11 4.47 11.62
C MET A 598 -2.55 3.04 11.50
N LEU A 599 -1.86 2.56 12.54
CA LEU A 599 -1.38 1.17 12.60
C LEU A 599 -2.51 0.15 12.79
N ALA A 600 -3.66 0.55 13.34
CA ALA A 600 -4.86 -0.28 13.46
C ALA A 600 -5.72 -0.29 12.18
N ALA A 601 -5.67 0.78 11.38
CA ALA A 601 -6.35 0.86 10.07
C ALA A 601 -5.70 0.01 8.96
N ARG A 602 -4.52 -0.56 9.22
CA ARG A 602 -3.84 -1.50 8.31
C ARG A 602 -4.67 -2.76 8.10
N ASN A 603 -4.52 -3.36 6.92
CA ASN A 603 -5.02 -4.70 6.66
C ASN A 603 -4.34 -5.73 7.59
N PRO A 604 -4.89 -6.96 7.73
CA PRO A 604 -4.35 -7.99 8.63
C PRO A 604 -2.89 -8.40 8.39
N LEU A 605 -2.30 -7.99 7.26
CA LEU A 605 -0.91 -8.25 6.88
C LEU A 605 0.01 -7.01 7.03
N GLY A 606 -0.51 -5.92 7.61
CA GLY A 606 0.24 -4.71 7.94
C GLY A 606 0.43 -3.74 6.77
N LEU A 607 -0.47 -3.74 5.78
CA LEU A 607 -0.41 -2.89 4.58
C LEU A 607 -1.51 -1.81 4.60
N LEU A 608 -1.25 -0.67 3.94
CA LEU A 608 -2.21 0.41 3.71
C LEU A 608 -2.46 0.62 2.21
N SER A 609 -3.68 1.01 1.88
CA SER A 609 -4.00 1.70 0.63
C SER A 609 -3.70 3.21 0.75
N GLU A 610 -4.03 3.93 -0.31
CA GLU A 610 -3.97 5.38 -0.40
C GLU A 610 -4.85 6.11 0.62
N ASP A 611 -6.15 5.82 0.63
CA ASP A 611 -7.14 6.49 1.46
C ASP A 611 -7.69 5.59 2.57
N THR A 612 -8.26 6.20 3.61
CA THR A 612 -9.07 5.49 4.60
C THR A 612 -10.33 6.30 4.93
N HIS A 613 -11.47 5.62 4.95
CA HIS A 613 -12.75 6.24 5.24
C HIS A 613 -12.84 6.54 6.76
N PRO A 614 -12.98 7.81 7.19
CA PRO A 614 -12.76 8.20 8.59
C PRO A 614 -13.76 7.58 9.58
N VAL A 615 -15.00 7.28 9.13
CA VAL A 615 -16.03 6.64 9.97
C VAL A 615 -15.96 5.11 10.00
N THR A 616 -15.82 4.44 8.84
CA THR A 616 -15.87 2.96 8.75
C THR A 616 -14.51 2.29 8.96
N GLY A 617 -13.41 3.03 8.78
CA GLY A 617 -12.06 2.46 8.76
C GLY A 617 -11.75 1.64 7.50
N GLU A 618 -12.62 1.65 6.49
CA GLU A 618 -12.35 0.94 5.24
C GLU A 618 -11.27 1.63 4.41
N MET A 619 -10.36 0.84 3.85
CA MET A 619 -9.31 1.27 2.93
C MET A 619 -9.86 1.52 1.51
N TRP A 620 -9.45 2.63 0.91
CA TRP A 620 -9.80 3.04 -0.46
C TRP A 620 -8.57 3.55 -1.23
N GLY A 621 -8.72 3.81 -2.53
CA GLY A 621 -7.63 4.17 -3.44
C GLY A 621 -6.64 3.02 -3.69
N ASN A 622 -5.54 3.32 -4.37
CA ASN A 622 -4.63 2.28 -4.89
C ASN A 622 -3.85 1.53 -3.78
N PHE A 623 -3.43 0.29 -4.06
CA PHE A 623 -2.95 -0.65 -3.05
C PHE A 623 -1.77 -1.56 -3.48
N PRO A 624 -0.80 -1.86 -2.59
CA PRO A 624 -0.43 -1.03 -1.44
C PRO A 624 0.11 0.30 -1.96
N GLN A 625 -0.27 1.41 -1.35
CA GLN A 625 0.24 2.71 -1.77
C GLN A 625 1.59 2.99 -1.08
N THR A 626 2.63 3.28 -1.86
CA THR A 626 3.97 3.49 -1.32
C THR A 626 4.04 4.67 -0.35
N TYR A 627 3.34 5.77 -0.64
CA TYR A 627 3.35 6.96 0.22
C TYR A 627 2.82 6.66 1.63
N SER A 628 1.73 5.90 1.72
CA SER A 628 1.18 5.44 3.01
C SER A 628 2.12 4.51 3.77
N MET A 629 2.87 3.64 3.08
CA MET A 629 3.92 2.82 3.70
C MET A 629 5.14 3.66 4.15
N VAL A 630 5.49 4.74 3.44
CA VAL A 630 6.50 5.72 3.87
C VAL A 630 6.10 6.40 5.17
N GLY A 631 4.81 6.75 5.31
CA GLY A 631 4.26 7.35 6.53
C GLY A 631 4.52 6.52 7.78
N ILE A 632 4.34 5.18 7.69
CA ILE A 632 4.61 4.24 8.79
C ILE A 632 6.07 4.34 9.25
N ILE A 633 7.02 4.35 8.32
CA ILE A 633 8.45 4.39 8.62
C ILE A 633 8.83 5.73 9.27
N ASN A 634 8.45 6.85 8.65
CA ASN A 634 8.79 8.19 9.15
C ASN A 634 8.19 8.44 10.54
N ALA A 635 6.94 8.04 10.77
CA ALA A 635 6.28 8.16 12.06
C ALA A 635 6.96 7.29 13.14
N ALA A 636 7.25 6.02 12.85
CA ALA A 636 7.93 5.14 13.81
C ALA A 636 9.33 5.65 14.18
N VAL A 637 10.13 6.07 13.18
CA VAL A 637 11.49 6.61 13.39
C VAL A 637 11.46 7.89 14.23
N ARG A 638 10.45 8.77 14.06
CA ARG A 638 10.30 10.00 14.86
C ARG A 638 9.72 9.76 16.26
N LEU A 639 8.78 8.82 16.38
CA LEU A 639 8.01 8.64 17.62
C LEU A 639 8.63 7.64 18.59
N SER A 640 9.41 6.67 18.11
CA SER A 640 10.00 5.61 18.94
C SER A 640 10.79 6.21 20.10
N ALA A 641 10.77 5.52 21.23
CA ALA A 641 11.80 5.67 22.26
C ALA A 641 13.19 5.35 21.65
N PRO A 642 14.25 6.10 22.03
CA PRO A 642 15.63 5.71 21.80
C PRO A 642 15.96 4.37 22.49
N TRP A 643 16.79 3.53 21.86
CA TRP A 643 17.14 2.21 22.37
C TRP A 643 17.77 2.28 23.78
N ASP A 644 18.67 3.23 24.01
CA ASP A 644 19.35 3.51 25.29
C ASP A 644 18.44 4.05 26.40
N SER A 645 17.20 4.43 26.08
CA SER A 645 16.18 4.79 27.07
C SER A 645 15.35 3.60 27.56
N CYS A 646 15.50 2.42 26.93
CA CYS A 646 14.65 1.24 27.20
C CYS A 646 15.42 -0.06 27.50
N ILE A 647 16.66 -0.24 27.04
CA ILE A 647 17.47 -1.47 27.24
C ILE A 647 18.91 -1.20 27.68
#